data_AF-A0A7M2X1N3-F1
#
_entry.id   AF-A0A7M2X1N3-F1
#
_cell.length_a   1.000
_cell.length_b   1.000
_cell.length_c   1.000
_cell.angle_alpha   90.00
_cell.angle_beta   90.00
_cell.angle_gamma   90.00
#
_symmetry.space_group_name_H-M   'P 1'
#
loop_
_entity.id
_entity.type
_entity.pdbx_description
1 polymer ?
#
loop_
_entity_poly.entity_id
_entity_poly.type
_entity_poly.pdbx_seq_one_letter_code
_entity_poly.pdbx_strand_id
1 'polypeptide(L)'
;MRSIWEWISVARCASTLLILALLVIAFPAHAYVEVPFTLGRVVNESTVIVLLRVEKVDREKNLIVYRKVRDIKGTQPGDVVKHNIGKAGFHPREWQGVMAWAEVGQMALFFHNGSAGECCIENYWYQIYPGDWWAMSHAEPYLLRTFAGKPEKLATIVEQMLKGQEVTVPCMVDGDKNAVQLRTAKVQRLKASLKIMEYDAKRDFAGWGVQDLVAVQGMAGFTHYGALSRVDPGGSGIAPADVDGDGKVDFCLYGEAKVSVLRNAGSAFDEVPIPLAEGARSAAWGDVDGDGKLDLLLACPTGPKLLLNEGDNKFKDISATLPAQPYWNLTSAVFIDHNGDKRPDILLADGFAGLKLWRNLGTQAPPKPPTVQMSGWKIIGPFDNADNRGVDTAYPPEKELKLDGKYKGKGDVEAAWKDFEFPEGTVTSVKVFRDDLHPFMVVYLHRTITASGDGEMNISLGGGGPIKAWINGQLVLENKEQRQPAPDQVQARVPLKQGKNDLLIKYCYVQSGRSAYFKPTLPEAPMVKFFGDVSDAVGLGPAGLASQFKASHLLIADVNADGRQDVLVGGGRGVMLLATPTGFTQVAASGIEYTPAGVTPAFGDFNGDGKLDLVIPQKTGVKLLAGDGAGKFADVTANTGAPATLSGNFTSVAFGDVNSRGKQDLVLGCLRGPNRLLRNKGDGTFTDATDDVGLGQRIFNTRGVSLVDLNRDGVLDMIFSNEGQESNLLLSNPTPMATR
;
A
#
# COMPACT_ATOMS: atom_id res chain seq x y z
N MET A 1 -79.94 -30.43 -26.25
CA MET A 1 -78.80 -29.49 -26.21
C MET A 1 -78.47 -29.10 -24.76
N ARG A 2 -78.08 -30.07 -23.93
CA ARG A 2 -77.63 -29.85 -22.54
C ARG A 2 -76.44 -30.75 -22.15
N SER A 3 -75.81 -31.44 -23.10
CA SER A 3 -74.78 -32.47 -22.83
C SER A 3 -73.40 -32.18 -23.43
N ILE A 4 -73.19 -31.05 -24.11
CA ILE A 4 -71.87 -30.65 -24.67
C ILE A 4 -71.12 -29.67 -23.76
N TRP A 5 -71.82 -28.98 -22.85
CA TRP A 5 -71.21 -28.01 -21.93
C TRP A 5 -70.68 -28.62 -20.61
N GLU A 6 -71.14 -29.81 -20.21
CA GLU A 6 -70.62 -30.51 -19.02
C GLU A 6 -69.29 -31.25 -19.28
N TRP A 7 -69.05 -31.72 -20.51
CA TRP A 7 -67.78 -32.38 -20.86
C TRP A 7 -66.59 -31.40 -21.02
N ILE A 8 -66.84 -30.16 -21.42
CA ILE A 8 -65.78 -29.13 -21.56
C ILE A 8 -65.34 -28.59 -20.19
N SER A 9 -66.19 -28.69 -19.17
CA SER A 9 -65.94 -28.19 -17.82
C SER A 9 -65.09 -29.17 -16.98
N VAL A 10 -65.36 -30.47 -17.08
CA VAL A 10 -64.62 -31.51 -16.33
C VAL A 10 -63.23 -31.77 -16.92
N ALA A 11 -63.07 -31.68 -18.25
CA ALA A 11 -61.75 -31.83 -18.90
C ALA A 11 -60.79 -30.66 -18.59
N ARG A 12 -61.30 -29.44 -18.37
CA ARG A 12 -60.48 -28.29 -17.97
C ARG A 12 -60.02 -28.36 -16.51
N CYS A 13 -60.83 -28.87 -15.58
CA CYS A 13 -60.41 -29.05 -14.19
C CYS A 13 -59.39 -30.18 -14.01
N ALA A 14 -59.54 -31.31 -14.69
CA ALA A 14 -58.58 -32.42 -14.61
C ALA A 14 -57.21 -32.07 -15.22
N SER A 15 -57.19 -31.31 -16.31
CA SER A 15 -55.95 -30.85 -16.96
C SER A 15 -55.20 -29.80 -16.10
N THR A 16 -55.93 -28.93 -15.40
CA THR A 16 -55.34 -27.89 -14.57
C THR A 16 -54.78 -28.45 -13.25
N LEU A 17 -55.43 -29.46 -12.66
CA LEU A 17 -54.93 -30.16 -11.48
C LEU A 17 -53.73 -31.08 -11.78
N LEU A 18 -53.66 -31.68 -12.97
CA LEU A 18 -52.49 -32.47 -13.38
C LEU A 18 -51.27 -31.57 -13.69
N ILE A 19 -51.49 -30.37 -14.26
CA ILE A 19 -50.44 -29.37 -14.49
C ILE A 19 -49.95 -28.76 -13.15
N LEU A 20 -50.84 -28.50 -12.18
CA LEU A 20 -50.44 -28.07 -10.84
C LEU A 20 -49.74 -29.17 -10.03
N ALA A 21 -50.14 -30.44 -10.17
CA ALA A 21 -49.46 -31.56 -9.50
C ALA A 21 -48.06 -31.83 -10.11
N LEU A 22 -47.88 -31.61 -11.42
CA LEU A 22 -46.56 -31.66 -12.08
C LEU A 22 -45.67 -30.44 -11.76
N LEU A 23 -46.26 -29.30 -11.37
CA LEU A 23 -45.52 -28.11 -10.91
C LEU A 23 -45.06 -28.18 -9.44
N VAL A 24 -45.59 -29.11 -8.64
CA VAL A 24 -45.22 -29.28 -7.21
C VAL A 24 -44.19 -30.41 -7.01
N ILE A 25 -43.88 -31.21 -8.04
CA ILE A 25 -42.70 -32.07 -8.04
C ILE A 25 -41.53 -31.29 -8.65
N ALA A 26 -41.18 -30.17 -8.02
CA ALA A 26 -39.84 -29.64 -8.18
C ALA A 26 -38.90 -30.60 -7.44
N PHE A 27 -38.29 -31.55 -8.16
CA PHE A 27 -36.99 -32.02 -7.71
C PHE A 27 -36.14 -30.77 -7.47
N PRO A 28 -35.39 -30.66 -6.36
CA PRO A 28 -34.41 -29.60 -6.25
C PRO A 28 -33.49 -29.75 -7.46
N ALA A 29 -33.70 -28.90 -8.47
CA ALA A 29 -32.68 -28.57 -9.43
C ALA A 29 -31.62 -27.91 -8.58
N HIS A 30 -30.68 -28.71 -8.11
CA HIS A 30 -29.38 -28.21 -7.74
C HIS A 30 -28.93 -27.50 -9.01
N ALA A 31 -29.02 -26.17 -9.02
CA ALA A 31 -28.24 -25.40 -9.97
C ALA A 31 -26.85 -26.00 -9.85
N TYR A 32 -26.38 -26.64 -10.91
CA TYR A 32 -25.04 -27.20 -10.94
C TYR A 32 -24.11 -25.99 -10.93
N VAL A 33 -23.83 -25.51 -9.72
CA VAL A 33 -22.71 -24.63 -9.44
C VAL A 33 -21.54 -25.59 -9.48
N GLU A 34 -20.98 -25.79 -10.67
CA GLU A 34 -19.66 -26.41 -10.79
C GLU A 34 -18.75 -25.66 -9.85
N VAL A 35 -18.23 -26.36 -8.84
CA VAL A 35 -17.22 -25.82 -7.96
C VAL A 35 -16.02 -25.45 -8.84
N PRO A 36 -15.51 -24.21 -8.79
CA PRO A 36 -14.40 -23.80 -9.64
C PRO A 36 -13.21 -24.75 -9.47
N PHE A 37 -12.65 -25.24 -10.57
CA PHE A 37 -11.39 -25.99 -10.55
C PHE A 37 -10.27 -25.06 -10.05
N THR A 38 -9.48 -25.50 -9.07
CA THR A 38 -8.30 -24.74 -8.64
C THR A 38 -7.10 -25.06 -9.51
N LEU A 39 -6.15 -24.12 -9.61
CA LEU A 39 -4.95 -24.35 -10.42
C LEU A 39 -4.10 -25.45 -9.78
N GLY A 40 -4.11 -25.53 -8.45
CA GLY A 40 -3.52 -26.63 -7.69
C GLY A 40 -4.02 -27.98 -8.17
N ARG A 41 -5.33 -28.11 -8.39
CA ARG A 41 -5.94 -29.35 -8.87
C ARG A 41 -5.53 -29.69 -10.31
N VAL A 42 -5.60 -28.75 -11.24
CA VAL A 42 -5.18 -28.95 -12.65
C VAL A 42 -3.71 -29.41 -12.71
N VAL A 43 -2.83 -28.74 -11.96
CA VAL A 43 -1.40 -29.10 -11.89
C VAL A 43 -1.21 -30.47 -11.25
N ASN A 44 -1.94 -30.80 -10.18
CA ASN A 44 -1.82 -32.06 -9.47
C ASN A 44 -2.25 -33.26 -10.33
N GLU A 45 -3.38 -33.15 -11.02
CA GLU A 45 -3.97 -34.22 -11.85
C GLU A 45 -3.20 -34.45 -13.16
N SER A 46 -2.36 -33.51 -13.58
CA SER A 46 -1.51 -33.64 -14.77
C SER A 46 -0.26 -34.49 -14.47
N THR A 47 0.06 -35.45 -15.33
CA THR A 47 1.33 -36.21 -15.24
C THR A 47 2.44 -35.54 -16.05
N VAL A 48 2.08 -34.83 -17.11
CA VAL A 48 2.97 -34.03 -17.96
C VAL A 48 2.41 -32.61 -18.09
N ILE A 49 3.28 -31.62 -17.94
CA ILE A 49 3.01 -30.22 -18.24
C ILE A 49 4.18 -29.72 -19.08
N VAL A 50 3.89 -29.24 -20.29
CA VAL A 50 4.90 -28.90 -21.29
C VAL A 50 4.61 -27.55 -21.95
N LEU A 51 5.62 -26.69 -22.00
CA LEU A 51 5.55 -25.43 -22.73
C LEU A 51 5.86 -25.68 -24.20
N LEU A 52 4.96 -25.22 -25.05
CA LEU A 52 4.94 -25.47 -26.49
C LEU A 52 5.01 -24.15 -27.25
N ARG A 53 5.68 -24.16 -28.40
CA ARG A 53 5.71 -23.05 -29.36
C ARG A 53 5.12 -23.51 -30.69
N VAL A 54 4.21 -22.75 -31.26
CA VAL A 54 3.68 -23.02 -32.60
C VAL A 54 4.82 -22.95 -33.61
N GLU A 55 5.07 -24.08 -34.27
CA GLU A 55 6.08 -24.23 -35.32
C GLU A 55 5.43 -24.10 -36.71
N LYS A 56 4.20 -24.61 -36.86
CA LYS A 56 3.46 -24.56 -38.12
C LYS A 56 1.95 -24.63 -37.88
N VAL A 57 1.19 -23.94 -38.72
CA VAL A 57 -0.28 -23.99 -38.73
C VAL A 57 -0.74 -24.43 -40.12
N ASP A 58 -1.50 -25.52 -40.19
CA ASP A 58 -2.15 -26.02 -41.40
C ASP A 58 -3.65 -25.71 -41.30
N ARG A 59 -4.08 -24.64 -41.96
CA ARG A 59 -5.46 -24.12 -41.89
C ARG A 59 -6.46 -24.98 -42.66
N GLU A 60 -6.02 -25.70 -43.68
CA GLU A 60 -6.89 -26.62 -44.42
C GLU A 60 -7.29 -27.81 -43.55
N LYS A 61 -6.32 -28.37 -42.83
CA LYS A 61 -6.53 -29.51 -41.92
C LYS A 61 -6.94 -29.11 -40.49
N ASN A 62 -6.99 -27.81 -40.19
CA ASN A 62 -7.02 -27.24 -38.83
C ASN A 62 -6.06 -27.93 -37.86
N LEU A 63 -4.81 -28.06 -38.28
CA LEU A 63 -3.78 -28.69 -37.48
C LEU A 63 -2.80 -27.64 -37.00
N ILE A 64 -2.58 -27.59 -35.70
CA ILE A 64 -1.50 -26.81 -35.10
C ILE A 64 -0.38 -27.77 -34.73
N VAL A 65 0.82 -27.50 -35.26
CA VAL A 65 2.03 -28.24 -34.97
C VAL A 65 2.90 -27.40 -34.05
N TYR A 66 3.18 -27.94 -32.88
CA TYR A 66 4.01 -27.31 -31.87
C TYR A 66 5.36 -27.99 -31.77
N ARG A 67 6.37 -27.19 -31.44
CA ARG A 67 7.66 -27.65 -30.95
C ARG A 67 7.73 -27.49 -29.44
N LYS A 68 8.24 -28.51 -28.76
CA LYS A 68 8.54 -28.46 -27.33
C LYS A 68 9.59 -27.40 -27.05
N VAL A 69 9.28 -26.49 -26.14
CA VAL A 69 10.23 -25.52 -25.60
C VAL A 69 10.93 -26.13 -24.39
N ARG A 70 10.16 -26.62 -23.41
CA ARG A 70 10.66 -27.28 -22.20
C ARG A 70 9.56 -28.03 -21.45
N ASP A 71 9.95 -29.10 -20.76
CA ASP A 71 9.11 -29.82 -19.82
C ASP A 71 9.07 -29.08 -18.47
N ILE A 72 7.88 -28.90 -17.89
CA ILE A 72 7.66 -28.24 -16.58
C ILE A 72 7.39 -29.29 -15.48
N LYS A 73 6.55 -30.28 -15.80
CA LYS A 73 6.24 -31.43 -14.94
C LYS A 73 6.26 -32.68 -15.81
N GLY A 74 6.85 -33.76 -15.33
CA GLY A 74 6.99 -34.99 -16.11
C GLY A 74 7.86 -34.81 -17.36
N THR A 75 7.70 -35.68 -18.35
CA THR A 75 8.45 -35.62 -19.61
C THR A 75 7.52 -35.88 -20.78
N GLN A 76 7.37 -34.90 -21.68
CA GLN A 76 6.63 -35.05 -22.93
C GLN A 76 7.40 -35.98 -23.89
N PRO A 77 6.75 -37.05 -24.39
CA PRO A 77 7.34 -37.88 -25.44
C PRO A 77 7.53 -37.08 -26.74
N GLY A 78 8.78 -37.06 -27.22
CA GLY A 78 9.18 -36.36 -28.44
C GLY A 78 9.19 -34.83 -28.31
N ASP A 79 9.66 -34.17 -29.37
CA ASP A 79 9.76 -32.70 -29.42
C ASP A 79 8.64 -32.05 -30.24
N VAL A 80 7.78 -32.85 -30.87
CA VAL A 80 6.69 -32.37 -31.72
C VAL A 80 5.36 -32.81 -31.15
N VAL A 81 4.49 -31.85 -30.89
CA VAL A 81 3.11 -32.07 -30.43
C VAL A 81 2.16 -31.54 -31.49
N LYS A 82 1.12 -32.30 -31.82
CA LYS A 82 0.15 -31.97 -32.88
C LYS A 82 -1.24 -31.92 -32.30
N HIS A 83 -1.92 -30.77 -32.44
CA HIS A 83 -3.31 -30.60 -32.04
C HIS A 83 -4.18 -30.48 -33.29
N ASN A 84 -5.11 -31.41 -33.48
CA ASN A 84 -6.17 -31.33 -34.48
C ASN A 84 -7.35 -30.54 -33.89
N ILE A 85 -7.71 -29.43 -34.52
CA ILE A 85 -8.79 -28.56 -34.06
C ILE A 85 -10.09 -28.98 -34.74
N GLY A 86 -10.97 -29.64 -33.97
CA GLY A 86 -12.22 -30.22 -34.45
C GLY A 86 -13.20 -29.20 -35.04
N LYS A 87 -13.88 -29.57 -36.12
CA LYS A 87 -14.94 -28.77 -36.79
C LYS A 87 -16.37 -29.23 -36.46
N ALA A 88 -16.56 -30.52 -36.15
CA ALA A 88 -17.87 -31.15 -36.11
C ALA A 88 -18.53 -31.04 -34.72
N GLY A 89 -19.69 -30.38 -34.64
CA GLY A 89 -20.47 -30.27 -33.40
C GLY A 89 -20.18 -29.05 -32.53
N PHE A 90 -19.20 -28.20 -32.89
CA PHE A 90 -18.79 -27.05 -32.09
C PHE A 90 -19.33 -25.73 -32.62
N HIS A 91 -19.57 -24.77 -31.71
CA HIS A 91 -19.91 -23.42 -32.09
C HIS A 91 -18.73 -22.80 -32.88
N PRO A 92 -18.96 -22.13 -34.04
CA PRO A 92 -17.87 -21.60 -34.88
C PRO A 92 -16.80 -20.78 -34.12
N ARG A 93 -17.23 -19.93 -33.18
CA ARG A 93 -16.38 -19.15 -32.27
C ARG A 93 -15.30 -19.95 -31.51
N GLU A 94 -15.48 -21.25 -31.27
CA GLU A 94 -14.51 -22.06 -30.52
C GLU A 94 -13.28 -22.38 -31.39
N TRP A 95 -13.48 -23.16 -32.45
CA TRP A 95 -12.36 -23.55 -33.33
C TRP A 95 -11.83 -22.38 -34.16
N GLN A 96 -12.67 -21.44 -34.58
CA GLN A 96 -12.21 -20.27 -35.35
C GLN A 96 -11.33 -19.36 -34.51
N GLY A 97 -11.66 -19.18 -33.23
CA GLY A 97 -10.84 -18.37 -32.32
C GLY A 97 -9.45 -18.98 -32.11
N VAL A 98 -9.38 -20.29 -31.91
CA VAL A 98 -8.10 -21.03 -31.79
C VAL A 98 -7.28 -20.89 -33.08
N MET A 99 -7.90 -21.09 -34.23
CA MET A 99 -7.21 -20.98 -35.52
C MET A 99 -6.84 -19.54 -35.90
N ALA A 100 -7.57 -18.53 -35.42
CA ALA A 100 -7.21 -17.13 -35.60
C ALA A 100 -6.00 -16.74 -34.76
N TRP A 101 -5.93 -17.23 -33.51
CA TRP A 101 -4.78 -17.05 -32.63
C TRP A 101 -3.51 -17.76 -33.14
N ALA A 102 -3.64 -18.93 -33.76
CA ALA A 102 -2.50 -19.75 -34.14
C ALA A 102 -1.62 -19.10 -35.23
N GLU A 103 -0.45 -18.63 -34.80
CA GLU A 103 0.63 -18.08 -35.64
C GLU A 103 1.98 -18.63 -35.18
N VAL A 104 2.95 -18.72 -36.10
CA VAL A 104 4.30 -19.23 -35.77
C VAL A 104 4.93 -18.36 -34.68
N GLY A 105 5.45 -19.00 -33.64
CA GLY A 105 6.06 -18.33 -32.50
C GLY A 105 5.13 -18.16 -31.29
N GLN A 106 3.81 -18.28 -31.45
CA GLN A 106 2.86 -18.25 -30.35
C GLN A 106 3.11 -19.40 -29.36
N MET A 107 2.86 -19.15 -28.08
CA MET A 107 3.11 -20.12 -27.00
C MET A 107 1.82 -20.75 -26.51
N ALA A 108 1.88 -22.03 -26.15
CA ALA A 108 0.79 -22.76 -25.51
C ALA A 108 1.34 -23.54 -24.32
N LEU A 109 0.53 -23.71 -23.27
CA LEU A 109 0.88 -24.58 -22.16
C LEU A 109 -0.06 -25.76 -22.14
N PHE A 110 0.51 -26.95 -22.31
CA PHE A 110 -0.25 -28.18 -22.44
C PHE A 110 -0.09 -29.04 -21.18
N PHE A 111 -1.24 -29.38 -20.59
CA PHE A 111 -1.39 -30.21 -19.41
C PHE A 111 -2.01 -31.53 -19.85
N HIS A 112 -1.41 -32.68 -19.55
CA HIS A 112 -2.07 -33.95 -19.80
C HIS A 112 -1.69 -35.03 -18.80
N ASN A 113 -2.58 -36.01 -18.67
CA ASN A 113 -2.30 -37.23 -17.90
C ASN A 113 -2.06 -38.46 -18.80
N GLY A 114 -2.14 -38.28 -20.12
CA GLY A 114 -2.00 -39.33 -21.14
C GLY A 114 -3.32 -39.89 -21.65
N SER A 115 -4.41 -39.70 -20.92
CA SER A 115 -5.77 -40.07 -21.32
C SER A 115 -6.66 -38.88 -21.69
N ALA A 116 -6.35 -37.71 -21.14
CA ALA A 116 -6.96 -36.42 -21.45
C ALA A 116 -5.95 -35.30 -21.20
N GLY A 117 -6.25 -34.10 -21.70
CA GLY A 117 -5.44 -32.93 -21.42
C GLY A 117 -6.15 -31.61 -21.67
N GLU A 118 -5.60 -30.57 -21.07
CA GLU A 118 -6.05 -29.19 -21.19
C GLU A 118 -4.95 -28.36 -21.83
N CYS A 119 -5.30 -27.52 -22.80
CA CYS A 119 -4.34 -26.61 -23.40
C CYS A 119 -4.77 -25.16 -23.16
N CYS A 120 -3.88 -24.41 -22.51
CA CYS A 120 -4.03 -22.97 -22.32
C CYS A 120 -3.38 -22.22 -23.49
N ILE A 121 -4.16 -21.34 -24.12
CA ILE A 121 -3.75 -20.39 -25.15
C ILE A 121 -4.31 -19.01 -24.81
N GLU A 122 -3.48 -18.16 -24.19
CA GLU A 122 -3.92 -16.87 -23.64
C GLU A 122 -5.17 -17.03 -22.72
N ASN A 123 -6.17 -16.16 -22.86
CA ASN A 123 -7.44 -16.21 -22.15
C ASN A 123 -8.42 -17.24 -22.75
N TYR A 124 -7.90 -18.38 -23.22
CA TYR A 124 -8.72 -19.48 -23.69
C TYR A 124 -8.10 -20.83 -23.33
N TRP A 125 -8.97 -21.74 -22.92
CA TRP A 125 -8.65 -23.11 -22.59
C TRP A 125 -9.47 -24.03 -23.47
N TYR A 126 -8.88 -25.14 -23.88
CA TYR A 126 -9.60 -26.18 -24.59
C TYR A 126 -9.17 -27.58 -24.16
N GLN A 127 -10.17 -28.45 -24.09
CA GLN A 127 -10.03 -29.86 -23.77
C GLN A 127 -9.52 -30.63 -24.98
N ILE A 128 -8.63 -31.58 -24.75
CA ILE A 128 -8.01 -32.39 -25.80
C ILE A 128 -7.87 -33.87 -25.39
N TYR A 129 -8.09 -34.78 -26.34
CA TYR A 129 -8.01 -36.22 -26.11
C TYR A 129 -6.96 -36.89 -27.01
N PRO A 130 -6.36 -38.01 -26.57
CA PRO A 130 -5.38 -38.73 -27.35
C PRO A 130 -6.00 -39.39 -28.59
N GLY A 131 -5.22 -39.45 -29.66
CA GLY A 131 -5.52 -40.08 -30.94
C GLY A 131 -4.24 -40.13 -31.78
N ASP A 132 -4.34 -40.31 -33.10
CA ASP A 132 -3.18 -40.19 -33.99
C ASP A 132 -2.47 -38.83 -33.83
N TRP A 133 -3.27 -37.78 -33.59
CA TRP A 133 -2.90 -36.48 -33.04
C TRP A 133 -3.80 -36.19 -31.83
N TRP A 134 -3.41 -35.24 -30.99
CA TRP A 134 -4.28 -34.79 -29.91
C TRP A 134 -5.49 -34.06 -30.51
N ALA A 135 -6.70 -34.51 -30.25
CA ALA A 135 -7.92 -34.00 -30.87
C ALA A 135 -8.66 -33.06 -29.91
N MET A 136 -8.79 -31.78 -30.30
CA MET A 136 -9.56 -30.80 -29.53
C MET A 136 -11.01 -31.26 -29.48
N SER A 137 -11.54 -31.36 -28.26
CA SER A 137 -12.95 -31.53 -28.01
C SER A 137 -13.61 -30.16 -28.02
N HIS A 138 -13.66 -29.44 -26.91
CA HIS A 138 -14.42 -28.18 -26.79
C HIS A 138 -13.66 -27.11 -26.01
N ALA A 139 -14.20 -25.89 -26.03
CA ALA A 139 -13.78 -24.82 -25.15
C ALA A 139 -14.00 -25.16 -23.67
N GLU A 140 -13.06 -24.81 -22.80
CA GLU A 140 -13.19 -24.94 -21.34
C GLU A 140 -13.19 -23.55 -20.66
N PRO A 141 -14.21 -22.71 -20.91
CA PRO A 141 -14.27 -21.35 -20.36
C PRO A 141 -14.29 -21.34 -18.83
N TYR A 142 -14.68 -22.43 -18.16
CA TYR A 142 -14.62 -22.51 -16.70
C TYR A 142 -13.19 -22.54 -16.16
N LEU A 143 -12.19 -23.00 -16.92
CA LEU A 143 -10.78 -22.96 -16.51
C LEU A 143 -10.24 -21.52 -16.48
N LEU A 144 -10.95 -20.55 -17.05
CA LEU A 144 -10.66 -19.13 -16.82
C LEU A 144 -10.91 -18.71 -15.36
N ARG A 145 -11.70 -19.46 -14.59
CA ARG A 145 -11.81 -19.30 -13.13
C ARG A 145 -10.56 -19.77 -12.40
N THR A 146 -9.75 -20.59 -13.07
CA THR A 146 -8.52 -21.18 -12.55
C THR A 146 -7.30 -20.35 -12.89
N PHE A 147 -7.22 -19.91 -14.15
CA PHE A 147 -6.20 -18.98 -14.62
C PHE A 147 -6.65 -18.30 -15.93
N ALA A 148 -6.47 -17.00 -16.02
CA ALA A 148 -6.71 -16.18 -17.20
C ALA A 148 -5.45 -15.35 -17.50
N GLY A 149 -4.70 -15.72 -18.54
CA GLY A 149 -3.54 -14.95 -18.99
C GLY A 149 -2.63 -15.73 -19.95
N LYS A 150 -1.42 -15.23 -20.16
CA LYS A 150 -0.46 -15.83 -21.11
C LYS A 150 0.13 -17.17 -20.63
N PRO A 151 0.33 -18.16 -21.53
CA PRO A 151 0.89 -19.46 -21.18
C PRO A 151 2.29 -19.44 -20.55
N GLU A 152 3.12 -18.45 -20.88
CA GLU A 152 4.46 -18.27 -20.31
C GLU A 152 4.40 -17.81 -18.84
N LYS A 153 3.44 -16.93 -18.52
CA LYS A 153 3.16 -16.53 -17.14
C LYS A 153 2.65 -17.73 -16.36
N LEU A 154 1.72 -18.50 -16.93
CA LEU A 154 1.23 -19.73 -16.34
C LEU A 154 2.35 -20.76 -16.10
N ALA A 155 3.25 -20.95 -17.06
CA ALA A 155 4.39 -21.84 -16.94
C ALA A 155 5.25 -21.49 -15.72
N THR A 156 5.58 -20.22 -15.55
CA THR A 156 6.38 -19.72 -14.42
C THR A 156 5.65 -19.93 -13.08
N ILE A 157 4.34 -19.66 -13.05
CA ILE A 157 3.47 -19.88 -11.89
C ILE A 157 3.45 -21.36 -11.50
N VAL A 158 3.29 -22.27 -12.47
CA VAL A 158 3.30 -23.72 -12.21
C VAL A 158 4.64 -24.18 -11.65
N GLU A 159 5.76 -23.66 -12.15
CA GLU A 159 7.09 -23.97 -11.60
C GLU A 159 7.25 -23.51 -10.15
N GLN A 160 6.74 -22.32 -9.81
CA GLN A 160 6.72 -21.82 -8.43
C GLN A 160 5.87 -22.73 -7.52
N MET A 161 4.70 -23.14 -7.99
CA MET A 161 3.82 -24.06 -7.25
C MET A 161 4.47 -25.43 -7.04
N LEU A 162 5.17 -25.98 -8.04
CA LEU A 162 5.91 -27.23 -7.94
C LEU A 162 7.06 -27.15 -6.94
N LYS A 163 7.62 -25.94 -6.70
CA LYS A 163 8.59 -25.66 -5.62
C LYS A 163 7.92 -25.46 -4.25
N GLY A 164 6.60 -25.66 -4.14
CA GLY A 164 5.84 -25.57 -2.90
C GLY A 164 5.38 -24.15 -2.52
N GLN A 165 5.51 -23.18 -3.43
CA GLN A 165 5.11 -21.79 -3.18
C GLN A 165 3.59 -21.60 -3.31
N GLU A 166 3.04 -20.74 -2.45
CA GLU A 166 1.71 -20.14 -2.67
C GLU A 166 1.89 -18.90 -3.54
N VAL A 167 1.14 -18.85 -4.64
CA VAL A 167 1.21 -17.80 -5.65
C VAL A 167 -0.16 -17.16 -5.81
N THR A 168 -0.21 -15.97 -6.39
CA THR A 168 -1.46 -15.30 -6.73
C THR A 168 -1.62 -15.26 -8.25
N VAL A 169 -2.77 -15.69 -8.75
CA VAL A 169 -3.04 -15.86 -10.18
C VAL A 169 -4.27 -15.06 -10.63
N PRO A 170 -4.27 -14.51 -11.86
CA PRO A 170 -5.45 -13.87 -12.44
C PRO A 170 -6.49 -14.92 -12.84
N CYS A 171 -7.76 -14.65 -12.55
CA CYS A 171 -8.91 -15.51 -12.84
C CYS A 171 -10.12 -14.67 -13.25
N MET A 172 -11.04 -15.18 -14.07
CA MET A 172 -12.30 -14.53 -14.40
C MET A 172 -13.42 -14.85 -13.41
N VAL A 173 -14.31 -13.88 -13.14
CA VAL A 173 -15.37 -13.97 -12.12
C VAL A 173 -16.72 -14.44 -12.66
N ASP A 174 -17.44 -15.21 -11.84
CA ASP A 174 -18.85 -15.53 -12.01
C ASP A 174 -19.76 -14.37 -11.60
N GLY A 175 -20.18 -13.60 -12.60
CA GLY A 175 -21.32 -12.68 -12.50
C GLY A 175 -22.23 -12.77 -13.74
N ASP A 176 -21.61 -13.10 -14.89
CA ASP A 176 -22.28 -13.40 -16.14
C ASP A 176 -21.54 -14.55 -16.85
N LYS A 177 -22.17 -15.72 -16.95
CA LYS A 177 -21.59 -16.89 -17.63
C LYS A 177 -21.27 -16.60 -19.11
N ASN A 178 -22.04 -15.73 -19.76
CA ASN A 178 -21.78 -15.35 -21.14
C ASN A 178 -20.50 -14.52 -21.24
N ALA A 179 -20.23 -13.64 -20.27
CA ALA A 179 -18.99 -12.86 -20.26
C ALA A 179 -17.74 -13.74 -20.10
N VAL A 180 -17.80 -14.83 -19.33
CA VAL A 180 -16.69 -15.80 -19.24
C VAL A 180 -16.50 -16.53 -20.57
N GLN A 181 -17.59 -16.96 -21.22
CA GLN A 181 -17.51 -17.58 -22.55
C GLN A 181 -16.95 -16.62 -23.62
N LEU A 182 -17.33 -15.34 -23.53
CA LEU A 182 -16.86 -14.27 -24.41
C LEU A 182 -15.49 -13.72 -24.01
N ARG A 183 -14.92 -14.16 -22.87
CA ARG A 183 -13.61 -13.73 -22.33
C ARG A 183 -13.58 -12.23 -22.01
N THR A 184 -14.73 -11.67 -21.66
CA THR A 184 -14.95 -10.26 -21.29
C THR A 184 -15.31 -10.10 -19.81
N ALA A 185 -15.33 -11.19 -19.05
CA ALA A 185 -15.59 -11.16 -17.62
C ALA A 185 -14.50 -10.41 -16.85
N LYS A 186 -14.88 -9.89 -15.68
CA LYS A 186 -13.95 -9.20 -14.77
C LYS A 186 -12.85 -10.16 -14.30
N VAL A 187 -11.66 -9.64 -14.10
CA VAL A 187 -10.51 -10.39 -13.58
C VAL A 187 -10.38 -10.15 -12.08
N GLN A 188 -10.34 -11.23 -11.31
CA GLN A 188 -9.96 -11.27 -9.90
C GLN A 188 -8.60 -11.96 -9.74
N ARG A 189 -8.03 -11.85 -8.54
CA ARG A 189 -6.81 -12.53 -8.15
C ARG A 189 -7.14 -13.61 -7.13
N LEU A 190 -6.71 -14.84 -7.39
CA LEU A 190 -6.87 -15.97 -6.48
C LEU A 190 -5.52 -16.51 -6.02
N LYS A 191 -5.44 -16.93 -4.76
CA LYS A 191 -4.33 -17.73 -4.25
C LYS A 191 -4.37 -19.12 -4.86
N ALA A 192 -3.22 -19.60 -5.30
CA ALA A 192 -3.04 -20.94 -5.84
C ALA A 192 -1.80 -21.59 -5.25
N SER A 193 -1.90 -22.88 -4.93
CA SER A 193 -0.77 -23.72 -4.54
C SER A 193 -1.17 -25.19 -4.68
N LEU A 194 -0.21 -26.10 -4.59
CA LEU A 194 -0.49 -27.54 -4.51
C LEU A 194 -1.19 -27.97 -3.20
N LYS A 195 -1.37 -27.03 -2.25
CA LYS A 195 -2.16 -27.24 -1.02
C LYS A 195 -3.61 -26.77 -1.18
N ILE A 196 -3.93 -26.02 -2.24
CA ILE A 196 -5.26 -25.47 -2.53
C ILE A 196 -5.90 -26.32 -3.63
N MET A 197 -6.58 -27.39 -3.23
CA MET A 197 -7.19 -28.38 -4.13
C MET A 197 -8.68 -28.15 -4.38
N GLU A 198 -9.33 -27.39 -3.50
CA GLU A 198 -10.75 -27.04 -3.55
C GLU A 198 -10.89 -25.54 -3.39
N TYR A 199 -11.75 -24.92 -4.20
CA TYR A 199 -11.96 -23.48 -4.20
C TYR A 199 -12.73 -23.02 -2.95
N ASP A 200 -12.20 -22.02 -2.26
CA ASP A 200 -12.85 -21.30 -1.17
C ASP A 200 -12.75 -19.79 -1.42
N ALA A 201 -13.89 -19.14 -1.66
CA ALA A 201 -13.93 -17.72 -2.01
C ALA A 201 -13.38 -16.77 -0.92
N LYS A 202 -13.42 -17.15 0.37
CA LYS A 202 -12.91 -16.30 1.46
C LYS A 202 -11.42 -16.48 1.65
N ARG A 203 -10.93 -17.71 1.52
CA ARG A 203 -9.49 -18.04 1.66
C ARG A 203 -8.71 -17.63 0.43
N ASP A 204 -9.26 -17.92 -0.75
CA ASP A 204 -8.51 -17.85 -2.00
C ASP A 204 -8.54 -16.46 -2.62
N PHE A 205 -9.55 -15.63 -2.32
CA PHE A 205 -9.61 -14.27 -2.86
C PHE A 205 -8.45 -13.41 -2.35
N ALA A 206 -7.59 -12.98 -3.28
CA ALA A 206 -6.42 -12.16 -3.01
C ALA A 206 -6.61 -10.69 -3.42
N GLY A 207 -7.72 -10.36 -4.09
CA GLY A 207 -8.04 -9.02 -4.55
C GLY A 207 -8.60 -9.00 -5.96
N TRP A 208 -8.83 -7.81 -6.49
CA TRP A 208 -9.17 -7.62 -7.90
C TRP A 208 -7.89 -7.51 -8.73
N GLY A 209 -7.90 -8.04 -9.95
CA GLY A 209 -6.77 -7.92 -10.87
C GLY A 209 -6.87 -6.65 -11.71
N VAL A 210 -5.72 -6.12 -12.14
CA VAL A 210 -5.64 -5.23 -13.31
C VAL A 210 -5.82 -6.10 -14.56
N GLN A 211 -6.64 -5.68 -15.52
CA GLN A 211 -6.82 -6.43 -16.77
C GLN A 211 -5.50 -6.46 -17.56
N ASP A 212 -5.24 -7.54 -18.31
CA ASP A 212 -4.17 -7.55 -19.32
C ASP A 212 -4.37 -6.40 -20.30
N LEU A 213 -3.28 -5.88 -20.86
CA LEU A 213 -3.34 -4.88 -21.91
C LEU A 213 -4.02 -5.46 -23.16
N VAL A 214 -5.17 -4.90 -23.52
CA VAL A 214 -5.97 -5.34 -24.67
C VAL A 214 -5.69 -4.45 -25.86
N ALA A 215 -5.46 -5.03 -27.03
CA ALA A 215 -5.31 -4.28 -28.27
C ALA A 215 -6.57 -3.45 -28.57
N VAL A 216 -6.40 -2.19 -28.95
CA VAL A 216 -7.51 -1.30 -29.29
C VAL A 216 -7.66 -1.21 -30.79
N GLN A 217 -8.84 -1.54 -31.30
CA GLN A 217 -9.19 -1.33 -32.71
C GLN A 217 -9.94 -0.01 -32.88
N GLY A 218 -9.48 0.83 -33.82
CA GLY A 218 -10.19 2.06 -34.22
C GLY A 218 -9.77 3.35 -33.50
N MET A 219 -8.79 3.31 -32.59
CA MET A 219 -8.13 4.50 -32.03
C MET A 219 -6.74 4.65 -32.63
N ALA A 220 -6.56 5.54 -33.62
CA ALA A 220 -5.32 5.61 -34.39
C ALA A 220 -4.06 5.92 -33.55
N GLY A 221 -4.23 6.66 -32.44
CA GLY A 221 -3.14 7.07 -31.58
C GLY A 221 -2.69 6.01 -30.56
N PHE A 222 -3.38 4.89 -30.43
CA PHE A 222 -3.14 3.93 -29.34
C PHE A 222 -3.13 2.48 -29.84
N THR A 223 -2.24 1.67 -29.27
CA THR A 223 -2.14 0.25 -29.60
C THR A 223 -2.90 -0.61 -28.59
N HIS A 224 -2.89 -0.24 -27.32
CA HIS A 224 -3.49 -1.03 -26.24
C HIS A 224 -4.22 -0.17 -25.21
N TYR A 225 -5.12 -0.80 -24.48
CA TYR A 225 -5.88 -0.27 -23.36
C TYR A 225 -5.78 -1.22 -22.17
N GLY A 226 -5.58 -0.68 -20.97
CA GLY A 226 -5.61 -1.45 -19.72
C GLY A 226 -6.52 -0.79 -18.71
N ALA A 227 -7.48 -1.54 -18.15
CA ALA A 227 -8.26 -1.11 -17.01
C ALA A 227 -7.49 -1.37 -15.71
N LEU A 228 -7.27 -0.32 -14.92
CA LEU A 228 -6.52 -0.29 -13.67
C LEU A 228 -7.42 -0.34 -12.44
N SER A 229 -6.81 -0.58 -11.27
CA SER A 229 -7.50 -0.61 -9.98
C SER A 229 -8.32 0.66 -9.74
N ARG A 230 -9.57 0.46 -9.30
CA ARG A 230 -10.47 1.55 -8.91
C ARG A 230 -10.11 2.05 -7.51
N VAL A 231 -9.85 3.35 -7.38
CA VAL A 231 -9.50 4.04 -6.12
C VAL A 231 -10.65 4.94 -5.64
N ASP A 232 -11.84 4.33 -5.49
CA ASP A 232 -13.17 4.92 -5.22
C ASP A 232 -13.28 6.11 -4.23
N PRO A 233 -14.46 6.78 -4.21
CA PRO A 233 -14.74 7.94 -5.05
C PRO A 233 -13.83 9.13 -4.73
N GLY A 234 -13.28 9.77 -5.78
CA GLY A 234 -12.34 10.90 -5.65
C GLY A 234 -10.89 10.59 -6.04
N GLY A 235 -10.66 9.52 -6.83
CA GLY A 235 -9.36 9.17 -7.40
C GLY A 235 -8.58 10.42 -7.79
N SER A 236 -7.40 10.61 -7.24
CA SER A 236 -6.80 11.95 -7.12
C SER A 236 -5.62 12.10 -8.07
N GLY A 237 -4.72 11.12 -8.09
CA GLY A 237 -3.53 11.18 -8.92
C GLY A 237 -2.81 9.85 -9.10
N ILE A 238 -1.67 9.95 -9.78
CA ILE A 238 -0.77 8.85 -10.14
C ILE A 238 0.64 9.33 -9.80
N ALA A 239 1.42 8.52 -9.09
CA ALA A 239 2.84 8.76 -8.84
C ALA A 239 3.66 7.65 -9.52
N PRO A 240 4.21 7.88 -10.73
CA PRO A 240 5.04 6.91 -11.43
C PRO A 240 6.45 6.82 -10.84
N ALA A 241 7.02 5.63 -10.80
CA ALA A 241 8.40 5.35 -10.38
C ALA A 241 8.79 3.91 -10.74
N ASP A 242 10.07 3.63 -10.94
CA ASP A 242 10.59 2.25 -10.98
C ASP A 242 10.85 1.80 -9.53
N VAL A 243 9.90 1.08 -8.93
CA VAL A 243 9.86 0.83 -7.48
C VAL A 243 10.67 -0.42 -7.11
N ASP A 244 10.80 -1.38 -8.05
CA ASP A 244 11.58 -2.61 -7.85
C ASP A 244 12.94 -2.61 -8.56
N GLY A 245 13.26 -1.55 -9.32
CA GLY A 245 14.55 -1.35 -9.98
C GLY A 245 14.75 -2.23 -11.21
N ASP A 246 13.67 -2.76 -11.80
CA ASP A 246 13.74 -3.62 -12.99
C ASP A 246 13.85 -2.82 -14.31
N GLY A 247 13.84 -1.49 -14.22
CA GLY A 247 13.92 -0.57 -15.35
C GLY A 247 12.61 -0.40 -16.10
N LYS A 248 11.49 -0.92 -15.59
CA LYS A 248 10.13 -0.59 -16.06
C LYS A 248 9.48 0.34 -15.05
N VAL A 249 8.66 1.25 -15.57
CA VAL A 249 7.93 2.17 -14.70
C VAL A 249 6.73 1.47 -14.08
N ASP A 250 6.72 1.44 -12.75
CA ASP A 250 5.60 1.14 -11.87
C ASP A 250 4.86 2.43 -11.50
N PHE A 251 3.79 2.33 -10.70
CA PHE A 251 3.16 3.53 -10.17
C PHE A 251 2.29 3.28 -8.94
N CYS A 252 2.13 4.32 -8.13
CA CYS A 252 1.11 4.39 -7.08
C CYS A 252 -0.12 5.13 -7.61
N LEU A 253 -1.26 4.45 -7.66
CA LEU A 253 -2.58 5.08 -7.79
C LEU A 253 -3.12 5.42 -6.42
N TYR A 254 -3.59 6.64 -6.23
CA TYR A 254 -4.15 7.08 -4.95
C TYR A 254 -5.46 7.83 -5.13
N GLY A 255 -6.37 7.60 -4.19
CA GLY A 255 -7.66 8.26 -4.05
C GLY A 255 -8.11 8.27 -2.59
N GLU A 256 -9.19 9.00 -2.32
CA GLU A 256 -9.68 9.21 -0.94
C GLU A 256 -10.06 7.93 -0.20
N ALA A 257 -10.47 6.85 -0.91
CA ALA A 257 -10.77 5.58 -0.26
C ALA A 257 -9.65 4.54 -0.30
N LYS A 258 -8.74 4.60 -1.29
CA LYS A 258 -7.76 3.53 -1.52
C LYS A 258 -6.47 4.05 -2.15
N VAL A 259 -5.36 3.44 -1.73
CA VAL A 259 -4.07 3.49 -2.41
C VAL A 259 -3.75 2.12 -3.02
N SER A 260 -3.17 2.08 -4.21
CA SER A 260 -2.78 0.86 -4.91
C SER A 260 -1.43 1.07 -5.59
N VAL A 261 -0.43 0.32 -5.16
CA VAL A 261 0.88 0.27 -5.82
C VAL A 261 0.81 -0.81 -6.90
N LEU A 262 1.10 -0.44 -8.15
CA LEU A 262 0.98 -1.30 -9.31
C LEU A 262 2.34 -1.46 -9.97
N ARG A 263 2.88 -2.69 -9.92
CA ARG A 263 4.14 -3.07 -10.53
C ARG A 263 3.96 -3.53 -11.97
N ASN A 264 4.79 -3.05 -12.87
CA ASN A 264 4.77 -3.33 -14.30
C ASN A 264 5.44 -4.67 -14.66
N ALA A 265 4.63 -5.69 -14.89
CA ALA A 265 5.09 -7.00 -15.36
C ALA A 265 5.29 -7.05 -16.90
N GLY A 266 5.24 -5.92 -17.59
CA GLY A 266 5.39 -5.79 -19.05
C GLY A 266 4.06 -5.85 -19.79
N SER A 267 3.35 -6.98 -19.75
CA SER A 267 2.03 -7.13 -20.42
C SER A 267 0.84 -6.92 -19.50
N ALA A 268 1.08 -6.71 -18.21
CA ALA A 268 0.09 -6.56 -17.16
C ALA A 268 0.71 -5.83 -15.96
N PHE A 269 -0.13 -5.40 -15.02
CA PHE A 269 0.31 -4.85 -13.74
C PHE A 269 -0.08 -5.75 -12.57
N ASP A 270 0.84 -5.97 -11.65
CA ASP A 270 0.59 -6.68 -10.40
C ASP A 270 0.41 -5.67 -9.26
N GLU A 271 -0.69 -5.76 -8.51
CA GLU A 271 -0.86 -4.93 -7.31
C GLU A 271 0.03 -5.43 -6.17
N VAL A 272 0.89 -4.54 -5.66
CA VAL A 272 1.83 -4.76 -4.56
C VAL A 272 1.14 -4.44 -3.24
N PRO A 273 1.13 -5.38 -2.27
CA PRO A 273 0.51 -5.13 -0.98
C PRO A 273 1.31 -4.09 -0.18
N ILE A 274 0.61 -3.12 0.40
CA ILE A 274 1.15 -2.12 1.31
C ILE A 274 0.44 -2.20 2.67
N PRO A 275 1.11 -1.91 3.79
CA PRO A 275 0.52 -1.93 5.13
C PRO A 275 -0.33 -0.67 5.39
N LEU A 276 -1.34 -0.45 4.55
CA LEU A 276 -2.25 0.71 4.63
C LEU A 276 -3.69 0.26 4.42
N ALA A 277 -4.59 0.75 5.28
CA ALA A 277 -6.03 0.44 5.24
C ALA A 277 -6.91 1.69 5.03
N GLU A 278 -6.36 2.75 4.44
CA GLU A 278 -7.03 4.01 4.14
C GLU A 278 -6.59 4.58 2.78
N GLY A 279 -7.26 5.63 2.31
CA GLY A 279 -6.88 6.37 1.11
C GLY A 279 -5.84 7.47 1.36
N ALA A 280 -5.45 8.15 0.29
CA ALA A 280 -4.51 9.25 0.33
C ALA A 280 -4.89 10.34 -0.70
N ARG A 281 -4.50 11.58 -0.40
CA ARG A 281 -4.73 12.77 -1.26
C ARG A 281 -3.52 13.16 -2.09
N SER A 282 -2.35 12.66 -1.73
CA SER A 282 -1.06 12.87 -2.40
C SER A 282 -0.18 11.66 -2.15
N ALA A 283 0.67 11.33 -3.12
CA ALA A 283 1.70 10.31 -3.01
C ALA A 283 3.00 10.82 -3.61
N ALA A 284 4.13 10.52 -2.97
CA ALA A 284 5.46 10.85 -3.46
C ALA A 284 6.42 9.69 -3.21
N TRP A 285 7.34 9.47 -4.14
CA TRP A 285 8.41 8.49 -4.05
C TRP A 285 9.73 9.18 -3.69
N GLY A 286 10.54 8.56 -2.83
CA GLY A 286 11.88 9.05 -2.49
C GLY A 286 12.64 8.04 -1.65
N ASP A 287 13.96 7.99 -1.81
CA ASP A 287 14.85 7.13 -1.02
C ASP A 287 15.17 7.83 0.32
N VAL A 288 14.43 7.50 1.39
CA VAL A 288 14.52 8.24 2.65
C VAL A 288 15.64 7.75 3.56
N ASP A 289 16.09 6.51 3.40
CA ASP A 289 17.13 5.89 4.21
C ASP A 289 18.47 5.69 3.48
N GLY A 290 18.52 6.01 2.18
CA GLY A 290 19.72 5.97 1.35
C GLY A 290 20.10 4.57 0.90
N ASP A 291 19.16 3.61 0.91
CA ASP A 291 19.40 2.23 0.50
C ASP A 291 19.28 2.01 -1.03
N GLY A 292 18.91 3.06 -1.77
CA GLY A 292 18.74 3.06 -3.22
C GLY A 292 17.36 2.56 -3.68
N LYS A 293 16.46 2.19 -2.78
CA LYS A 293 15.07 1.84 -3.10
C LYS A 293 14.16 3.04 -2.83
N LEU A 294 13.10 3.14 -3.63
CA LEU A 294 12.14 4.23 -3.47
C LEU A 294 11.09 3.87 -2.40
N ASP A 295 10.96 4.75 -1.42
CA ASP A 295 9.96 4.70 -0.35
C ASP A 295 8.74 5.55 -0.66
N LEU A 296 7.60 5.19 -0.07
CA LEU A 296 6.32 5.82 -0.37
C LEU A 296 5.87 6.75 0.76
N LEU A 297 5.76 8.04 0.46
CA LEU A 297 5.14 9.05 1.31
C LEU A 297 3.70 9.31 0.86
N LEU A 298 2.75 9.29 1.80
CA LEU A 298 1.33 9.51 1.54
C LEU A 298 0.76 10.60 2.44
N ALA A 299 -0.08 11.46 1.87
CA ALA A 299 -0.92 12.38 2.62
C ALA A 299 -2.28 11.72 2.93
N CYS A 300 -2.40 11.07 4.09
CA CYS A 300 -3.64 10.38 4.49
C CYS A 300 -4.51 11.27 5.40
N PRO A 301 -5.83 10.99 5.48
CA PRO A 301 -6.72 11.68 6.41
C PRO A 301 -6.27 11.60 7.88
N THR A 302 -5.62 10.50 8.28
CA THR A 302 -5.10 10.32 9.65
C THR A 302 -3.73 10.96 9.90
N GLY A 303 -3.15 11.65 8.90
CA GLY A 303 -1.81 12.22 8.93
C GLY A 303 -0.88 11.64 7.87
N PRO A 304 0.38 12.06 7.81
CA PRO A 304 1.32 11.55 6.83
C PRO A 304 1.67 10.08 7.13
N LYS A 305 1.78 9.26 6.07
CA LYS A 305 2.29 7.89 6.16
C LYS A 305 3.59 7.77 5.39
N LEU A 306 4.60 7.14 6.00
CA LEU A 306 5.87 6.84 5.36
C LEU A 306 6.07 5.33 5.37
N LEU A 307 6.09 4.73 4.17
CA LEU A 307 6.22 3.29 3.98
C LEU A 307 7.58 3.00 3.35
N LEU A 308 8.45 2.37 4.13
CA LEU A 308 9.79 1.97 3.72
C LEU A 308 9.72 0.75 2.80
N ASN A 309 10.42 0.77 1.67
CA ASN A 309 10.52 -0.32 0.72
C ASN A 309 11.63 -1.29 1.11
N GLU A 310 11.25 -2.47 1.62
CA GLU A 310 12.22 -3.49 2.04
C GLU A 310 12.73 -4.36 0.87
N GLY A 311 12.26 -4.09 -0.35
CA GLY A 311 12.48 -4.93 -1.53
C GLY A 311 11.48 -6.10 -1.61
N ASP A 312 11.57 -6.89 -2.68
CA ASP A 312 10.72 -8.07 -2.92
C ASP A 312 9.19 -7.78 -2.79
N ASN A 313 8.75 -6.59 -3.21
CA ASN A 313 7.36 -6.12 -3.09
C ASN A 313 6.85 -6.03 -1.64
N LYS A 314 7.73 -5.73 -0.67
CA LYS A 314 7.37 -5.56 0.74
C LYS A 314 7.57 -4.13 1.19
N PHE A 315 6.56 -3.61 1.88
CA PHE A 315 6.60 -2.29 2.51
C PHE A 315 6.40 -2.40 4.02
N LYS A 316 7.10 -1.55 4.76
CA LYS A 316 6.99 -1.42 6.22
C LYS A 316 6.54 -0.01 6.59
N ASP A 317 5.50 0.10 7.40
CA ASP A 317 5.07 1.39 7.95
C ASP A 317 6.09 1.88 8.99
N ILE A 318 6.77 2.99 8.70
CA ILE A 318 7.70 3.68 9.59
C ILE A 318 7.18 5.07 9.99
N SER A 319 5.89 5.34 9.86
CA SER A 319 5.28 6.65 10.12
C SER A 319 5.50 7.16 11.54
N ALA A 320 5.75 6.27 12.50
CA ALA A 320 6.06 6.66 13.87
C ALA A 320 7.45 7.34 14.03
N THR A 321 8.29 7.31 12.98
CA THR A 321 9.56 8.07 12.91
C THR A 321 9.35 9.55 12.56
N LEU A 322 8.15 9.90 12.09
CA LEU A 322 7.75 11.26 11.74
C LEU A 322 7.41 12.09 13.00
N PRO A 323 7.59 13.42 12.97
CA PRO A 323 7.11 14.29 14.04
C PRO A 323 5.61 14.12 14.32
N ALA A 324 5.26 13.90 15.58
CA ALA A 324 3.87 13.83 16.02
C ALA A 324 3.23 15.23 16.02
N GLN A 325 2.11 15.39 15.34
CA GLN A 325 1.31 16.62 15.33
C GLN A 325 -0.18 16.29 15.19
N PRO A 326 -1.08 17.13 15.71
CA PRO A 326 -2.49 17.05 15.38
C PRO A 326 -2.71 17.51 13.93
N TYR A 327 -3.22 16.61 13.09
CA TYR A 327 -3.64 16.94 11.73
C TYR A 327 -5.16 16.96 11.67
N TRP A 328 -5.70 18.03 11.12
CA TRP A 328 -7.15 18.16 10.97
C TRP A 328 -7.56 18.02 9.50
N ASN A 329 -6.64 18.27 8.55
CA ASN A 329 -6.91 18.12 7.12
C ASN A 329 -5.63 18.12 6.27
N LEU A 330 -4.77 17.10 6.38
CA LEU A 330 -3.60 16.98 5.51
C LEU A 330 -4.04 16.82 4.05
N THR A 331 -3.59 17.71 3.16
CA THR A 331 -4.02 17.75 1.75
C THR A 331 -2.92 17.32 0.80
N SER A 332 -1.65 17.58 1.12
CA SER A 332 -0.53 17.16 0.30
C SER A 332 0.73 16.93 1.14
N ALA A 333 1.57 16.04 0.64
CA ALA A 333 2.86 15.68 1.18
C ALA A 333 3.78 15.38 0.00
N VAL A 334 4.95 16.01 -0.02
CA VAL A 334 5.96 15.88 -1.08
C VAL A 334 7.35 15.79 -0.47
N PHE A 335 8.26 15.12 -1.18
CA PHE A 335 9.68 15.19 -0.88
C PHE A 335 10.32 16.43 -1.49
N ILE A 336 11.29 17.02 -0.79
CA ILE A 336 12.08 18.17 -1.20
C ILE A 336 13.52 18.02 -0.67
N ASP A 337 14.52 18.64 -1.29
CA ASP A 337 15.87 18.78 -0.72
C ASP A 337 16.10 20.26 -0.40
N HIS A 338 15.65 20.70 0.78
CA HIS A 338 15.67 22.13 1.11
C HIS A 338 17.07 22.64 1.45
N ASN A 339 17.92 21.80 2.05
CA ASN A 339 19.26 22.18 2.50
C ASN A 339 20.38 21.76 1.52
N GLY A 340 20.04 21.09 0.42
CA GLY A 340 20.99 20.65 -0.60
C GLY A 340 21.86 19.46 -0.17
N ASP A 341 21.42 18.69 0.82
CA ASP A 341 22.18 17.54 1.34
C ASP A 341 21.87 16.23 0.61
N LYS A 342 20.98 16.27 -0.38
CA LYS A 342 20.50 15.15 -1.20
C LYS A 342 19.72 14.08 -0.43
N ARG A 343 19.39 14.30 0.84
CA ARG A 343 18.42 13.47 1.55
C ARG A 343 17.02 14.08 1.38
N PRO A 344 16.00 13.29 1.06
CA PRO A 344 14.64 13.80 0.94
C PRO A 344 14.10 14.32 2.29
N ASP A 345 13.94 15.63 2.42
CA ASP A 345 13.10 16.30 3.41
C ASP A 345 11.62 16.16 3.03
N ILE A 346 10.71 16.39 3.98
CA ILE A 346 9.26 16.31 3.75
C ILE A 346 8.64 17.70 3.90
N LEU A 347 7.93 18.17 2.86
CA LEU A 347 7.07 19.33 2.92
C LEU A 347 5.60 18.90 2.94
N LEU A 348 4.87 19.34 3.95
CA LEU A 348 3.45 19.04 4.15
C LEU A 348 2.59 20.28 3.96
N ALA A 349 1.37 20.05 3.50
CA ALA A 349 0.30 21.02 3.40
C ALA A 349 -0.93 20.53 4.17
N ASP A 350 -1.39 21.31 5.14
CA ASP A 350 -2.65 21.10 5.86
C ASP A 350 -3.66 22.21 5.48
N GLY A 351 -4.90 21.80 5.20
CA GLY A 351 -5.97 22.71 4.80
C GLY A 351 -6.45 23.67 5.89
N PHE A 352 -6.00 23.50 7.13
CA PHE A 352 -6.30 24.36 8.29
C PHE A 352 -5.06 24.93 8.97
N ALA A 353 -3.94 24.20 9.00
CA ALA A 353 -2.74 24.54 9.76
C ALA A 353 -1.54 25.00 8.92
N GLY A 354 -1.70 25.16 7.60
CA GLY A 354 -0.68 25.73 6.72
C GLY A 354 0.38 24.74 6.24
N LEU A 355 1.61 25.20 6.06
CA LEU A 355 2.75 24.38 5.60
C LEU A 355 3.62 23.91 6.77
N LYS A 356 4.27 22.75 6.61
CA LYS A 356 5.29 22.24 7.53
C LYS A 356 6.46 21.66 6.77
N LEU A 357 7.69 21.96 7.20
CA LEU A 357 8.91 21.37 6.64
C LEU A 357 9.60 20.52 7.71
N TRP A 358 9.84 19.26 7.36
CA TRP A 358 10.52 18.29 8.20
C TRP A 358 11.82 17.86 7.55
N ARG A 359 12.92 18.12 8.26
CA ARG A 359 14.25 17.81 7.78
C ARG A 359 14.59 16.35 8.02
N ASN A 360 15.13 15.68 7.01
CA ASN A 360 15.71 14.35 7.15
C ASN A 360 17.05 14.42 7.86
N LEU A 361 17.12 13.80 9.03
CA LEU A 361 18.27 13.76 9.92
C LEU A 361 19.19 12.56 9.64
N GLY A 362 18.77 11.68 8.72
CA GLY A 362 19.41 10.40 8.39
C GLY A 362 19.22 9.32 9.45
N THR A 363 19.83 8.15 9.21
CA THR A 363 19.85 7.01 10.13
C THR A 363 20.81 7.27 11.30
N GLN A 364 20.44 8.14 12.25
CA GLN A 364 21.17 8.18 13.51
C GLN A 364 20.74 7.00 14.36
N ALA A 365 21.59 5.99 14.53
CA ALA A 365 21.33 4.91 15.49
C ALA A 365 20.96 5.54 16.84
N PRO A 366 19.86 5.11 17.50
CA PRO A 366 19.55 5.67 18.79
C PRO A 366 20.70 5.32 19.74
N PRO A 367 21.01 6.16 20.72
CA PRO A 367 21.91 5.74 21.78
C PRO A 367 21.36 4.44 22.37
N LYS A 368 22.16 3.37 22.30
CA LYS A 368 21.77 2.04 22.78
C LYS A 368 21.40 2.17 24.27
N PRO A 369 20.24 1.66 24.73
CA PRO A 369 19.92 1.64 26.15
C PRO A 369 21.06 1.00 26.94
N PRO A 370 21.36 1.48 28.16
CA PRO A 370 22.41 0.86 28.96
C PRO A 370 22.05 -0.59 29.24
N THR A 371 23.03 -1.48 29.10
CA THR A 371 22.90 -2.85 29.58
C THR A 371 23.02 -2.85 31.10
N VAL A 372 22.11 -3.52 31.78
CA VAL A 372 22.11 -3.61 33.25
C VAL A 372 22.38 -5.02 33.75
N GLN A 373 23.16 -5.14 34.81
CA GLN A 373 23.34 -6.36 35.60
C GLN A 373 22.83 -6.11 37.02
N MET A 374 21.99 -6.99 37.56
CA MET A 374 21.41 -6.83 38.89
C MET A 374 21.96 -7.88 39.85
N SER A 375 22.38 -7.45 41.04
CA SER A 375 22.80 -8.37 42.10
C SER A 375 21.62 -9.16 42.66
N GLY A 376 21.90 -10.22 43.43
CA GLY A 376 20.90 -10.81 44.32
C GLY A 376 20.30 -9.78 45.28
N TRP A 377 19.12 -10.09 45.82
CA TRP A 377 18.43 -9.22 46.77
C TRP A 377 18.93 -9.43 48.20
N LYS A 378 18.95 -8.34 48.96
CA LYS A 378 19.10 -8.35 50.41
C LYS A 378 17.84 -7.81 51.07
N ILE A 379 17.46 -8.37 52.21
CA ILE A 379 16.34 -7.92 53.04
C ILE A 379 16.84 -7.50 54.42
N ILE A 380 16.27 -6.43 54.97
CA ILE A 380 16.43 -6.05 56.38
C ILE A 380 15.10 -5.67 57.00
N GLY A 381 14.95 -6.01 58.28
CA GLY A 381 13.73 -5.86 59.06
C GLY A 381 13.62 -6.99 60.08
N PRO A 382 12.43 -7.18 60.68
CA PRO A 382 11.29 -6.27 60.60
C PRO A 382 11.53 -5.05 61.48
N PHE A 383 11.11 -3.87 61.04
CA PHE A 383 10.98 -2.70 61.91
C PHE A 383 9.54 -2.53 62.36
N ASP A 384 9.34 -1.86 63.50
CA ASP A 384 8.01 -1.71 64.09
C ASP A 384 7.14 -0.73 63.29
N ASN A 385 5.91 -1.12 62.98
CA ASN A 385 4.89 -0.31 62.28
C ASN A 385 3.55 -0.27 63.07
N ALA A 386 3.57 -0.49 64.38
CA ALA A 386 2.36 -0.61 65.19
C ALA A 386 1.43 0.62 65.14
N ASP A 387 1.99 1.81 64.90
CA ASP A 387 1.23 3.07 64.75
C ASP A 387 0.66 3.29 63.34
N ASN A 388 0.93 2.36 62.41
CA ASN A 388 0.59 2.44 60.99
C ASN A 388 1.16 3.69 60.27
N ARG A 389 2.24 4.28 60.80
CA ARG A 389 2.93 5.44 60.18
C ARG A 389 4.24 5.06 59.50
N GLY A 390 4.49 3.77 59.32
CA GLY A 390 5.75 3.25 58.78
C GLY A 390 6.17 3.87 57.46
N VAL A 391 5.24 4.29 56.59
CA VAL A 391 5.58 4.99 55.33
C VAL A 391 6.25 6.35 55.58
N ASP A 392 5.83 7.07 56.61
CA ASP A 392 6.35 8.40 56.97
C ASP A 392 7.54 8.31 57.95
N THR A 393 7.60 7.26 58.76
CA THR A 393 8.70 7.02 59.70
C THR A 393 9.98 6.65 58.96
N ALA A 394 11.05 7.42 59.15
CA ALA A 394 12.37 7.14 58.58
C ALA A 394 13.16 6.12 59.41
N TYR A 395 13.38 4.93 58.87
CA TYR A 395 14.19 3.88 59.51
C TYR A 395 15.66 3.96 59.10
N PRO A 396 16.60 3.31 59.82
CA PRO A 396 18.03 3.46 59.55
C PRO A 396 18.46 3.25 58.09
N PRO A 397 17.95 2.24 57.34
CA PRO A 397 18.31 2.06 55.92
C PRO A 397 17.99 3.25 55.00
N GLU A 398 17.01 4.10 55.36
CA GLU A 398 16.66 5.30 54.59
C GLU A 398 17.65 6.45 54.82
N LYS A 399 18.30 6.48 55.99
CA LYS A 399 19.22 7.56 56.37
C LYS A 399 20.61 7.30 55.82
N GLU A 400 21.07 6.05 55.91
CA GLU A 400 22.38 5.63 55.45
C GLU A 400 22.37 4.14 55.11
N LEU A 401 22.75 3.80 53.87
CA LEU A 401 22.79 2.42 53.41
C LEU A 401 24.10 1.74 53.88
N LYS A 402 24.06 1.10 55.05
CA LYS A 402 25.14 0.27 55.59
C LYS A 402 24.74 -1.21 55.56
N LEU A 403 25.31 -1.96 54.62
CA LEU A 403 24.94 -3.39 54.40
C LEU A 403 25.46 -4.33 55.50
N ASP A 404 26.41 -3.88 56.32
CA ASP A 404 26.91 -4.55 57.52
C ASP A 404 26.27 -4.01 58.82
N GLY A 405 25.34 -3.06 58.69
CA GLY A 405 24.66 -2.41 59.81
C GLY A 405 23.74 -3.36 60.60
N LYS A 406 23.70 -3.14 61.91
CA LYS A 406 22.81 -3.82 62.85
C LYS A 406 21.97 -2.77 63.57
N TYR A 407 20.65 -2.99 63.61
CA TYR A 407 19.71 -2.03 64.16
C TYR A 407 18.71 -2.69 65.10
N LYS A 408 18.10 -1.89 65.95
CA LYS A 408 16.93 -2.32 66.73
C LYS A 408 15.77 -2.59 65.77
N GLY A 409 15.37 -3.85 65.66
CA GLY A 409 14.18 -4.25 64.92
C GLY A 409 12.93 -4.22 65.79
N LYS A 410 11.89 -4.87 65.31
CA LYS A 410 10.60 -5.00 66.00
C LYS A 410 10.68 -6.06 67.09
N GLY A 411 10.15 -5.72 68.27
CA GLY A 411 10.29 -6.56 69.46
C GLY A 411 11.76 -6.64 69.91
N ASP A 412 12.17 -7.81 70.42
CA ASP A 412 13.55 -8.08 70.85
C ASP A 412 14.44 -8.64 69.73
N VAL A 413 14.10 -8.38 68.45
CA VAL A 413 14.85 -8.89 67.30
C VAL A 413 15.77 -7.82 66.71
N GLU A 414 17.04 -8.18 66.49
CA GLU A 414 18.00 -7.38 65.73
C GLU A 414 17.64 -7.39 64.24
N ALA A 415 17.54 -6.21 63.63
CA ALA A 415 17.40 -6.05 62.19
C ALA A 415 18.79 -5.93 61.56
N ALA A 416 19.17 -6.94 60.77
CA ALA A 416 20.42 -6.99 59.99
C ALA A 416 20.11 -7.48 58.57
N TRP A 417 20.95 -7.07 57.60
CA TRP A 417 20.78 -7.48 56.21
C TRP A 417 21.04 -8.99 56.04
N LYS A 418 20.18 -9.63 55.25
CA LYS A 418 20.29 -11.05 54.88
C LYS A 418 20.07 -11.19 53.40
N ASP A 419 20.69 -12.19 52.79
CA ASP A 419 20.35 -12.56 51.41
C ASP A 419 18.89 -13.04 51.35
N PHE A 420 18.19 -12.65 50.30
CA PHE A 420 16.78 -12.95 50.11
C PHE A 420 16.54 -13.35 48.67
N GLU A 421 15.84 -14.48 48.48
CA GLU A 421 15.43 -14.91 47.16
C GLU A 421 14.12 -14.21 46.81
N PHE A 422 14.18 -13.33 45.80
CA PHE A 422 13.02 -12.57 45.35
C PHE A 422 12.93 -12.59 43.81
N PRO A 423 12.21 -13.57 43.24
CA PRO A 423 12.05 -13.71 41.81
C PRO A 423 11.33 -12.52 41.18
N GLU A 424 11.87 -12.04 40.07
CA GLU A 424 11.26 -10.95 39.31
C GLU A 424 9.95 -11.39 38.64
N GLY A 425 9.00 -10.48 38.53
CA GLY A 425 7.69 -10.76 37.91
C GLY A 425 6.79 -11.71 38.72
N THR A 426 7.15 -12.05 39.96
CA THR A 426 6.38 -12.97 40.81
C THR A 426 6.03 -12.32 42.14
N VAL A 427 4.77 -12.49 42.57
CA VAL A 427 4.35 -12.09 43.92
C VAL A 427 4.98 -13.07 44.91
N THR A 428 5.93 -12.59 45.72
CA THR A 428 6.74 -13.42 46.61
C THR A 428 6.46 -13.07 48.07
N SER A 429 6.30 -14.09 48.91
CA SER A 429 6.07 -13.88 50.34
C SER A 429 7.36 -13.54 51.07
N VAL A 430 7.34 -12.50 51.92
CA VAL A 430 8.46 -12.08 52.76
C VAL A 430 8.51 -12.84 54.10
N LYS A 431 8.18 -14.15 54.10
CA LYS A 431 8.19 -15.05 55.27
C LYS A 431 9.61 -15.43 55.72
N VAL A 432 10.46 -14.43 55.92
CA VAL A 432 11.85 -14.58 56.41
C VAL A 432 11.94 -14.34 57.92
N PHE A 433 10.89 -13.73 58.50
CA PHE A 433 10.79 -13.42 59.93
C PHE A 433 9.81 -14.37 60.62
N ARG A 434 9.99 -14.57 61.94
CA ARG A 434 9.06 -15.34 62.76
C ARG A 434 7.64 -14.78 62.65
N ASP A 435 6.64 -15.67 62.64
CA ASP A 435 5.24 -15.31 62.39
C ASP A 435 4.67 -14.27 63.36
N ASP A 436 5.15 -14.22 64.61
CA ASP A 436 4.75 -13.25 65.63
C ASP A 436 5.10 -11.79 65.25
N LEU A 437 6.10 -11.59 64.39
CA LEU A 437 6.60 -10.27 64.03
C LEU A 437 5.94 -9.67 62.80
N HIS A 438 5.19 -10.44 62.01
CA HIS A 438 4.59 -10.01 60.74
C HIS A 438 3.50 -8.92 60.85
N PRO A 439 2.57 -8.95 61.81
CA PRO A 439 1.49 -7.97 61.84
C PRO A 439 2.04 -6.57 62.14
N PHE A 440 1.89 -5.59 61.25
CA PHE A 440 2.46 -4.24 61.45
C PHE A 440 4.00 -4.23 61.46
N MET A 441 4.62 -4.48 60.30
CA MET A 441 6.08 -4.39 60.16
C MET A 441 6.50 -3.60 58.93
N VAL A 442 7.70 -3.03 58.97
CA VAL A 442 8.37 -2.46 57.79
C VAL A 442 9.59 -3.33 57.44
N VAL A 443 9.79 -3.57 56.14
CA VAL A 443 11.00 -4.22 55.63
C VAL A 443 11.60 -3.38 54.50
N TYR A 444 12.90 -3.54 54.30
CA TYR A 444 13.60 -2.98 53.14
C TYR A 444 14.18 -4.09 52.30
N LEU A 445 14.05 -3.96 50.99
CA LEU A 445 14.76 -4.73 50.00
C LEU A 445 15.82 -3.84 49.35
N HIS A 446 17.03 -4.35 49.24
CA HIS A 446 18.13 -3.69 48.55
C HIS A 446 18.71 -4.61 47.48
N ARG A 447 19.11 -4.01 46.35
CA ARG A 447 20.04 -4.63 45.42
C ARG A 447 20.86 -3.57 44.71
N THR A 448 21.98 -4.01 44.15
CA THR A 448 22.82 -3.19 43.29
C THR A 448 22.49 -3.45 41.81
N ILE A 449 22.38 -2.37 41.03
CA ILE A 449 22.21 -2.39 39.57
C ILE A 449 23.48 -1.78 38.96
N THR A 450 24.19 -2.55 38.15
CA THR A 450 25.37 -2.07 37.40
C THR A 450 24.96 -1.76 35.97
N ALA A 451 25.06 -0.49 35.57
CA ALA A 451 24.72 -0.03 34.23
C ALA A 451 25.97 0.26 33.39
N SER A 452 25.96 -0.09 32.10
CA SER A 452 27.08 0.19 31.20
C SER A 452 27.21 1.66 30.77
N GLY A 453 26.18 2.47 31.00
CA GLY A 453 26.14 3.90 30.70
C GLY A 453 25.03 4.60 31.50
N ASP A 454 24.97 5.93 31.41
CA ASP A 454 23.85 6.72 31.94
C ASP A 454 22.54 6.35 31.18
N GLY A 455 21.41 6.31 31.88
CA GLY A 455 20.11 6.04 31.27
C GLY A 455 18.97 5.91 32.27
N GLU A 456 17.91 5.20 31.90
CA GLU A 456 16.72 5.00 32.75
C GLU A 456 16.26 3.54 32.72
N MET A 457 15.55 3.14 33.77
CA MET A 457 14.86 1.85 33.88
C MET A 457 13.48 2.07 34.51
N ASN A 458 12.45 1.39 34.01
CA ASN A 458 11.16 1.36 34.70
C ASN A 458 11.16 0.21 35.72
N ILE A 459 10.63 0.45 36.91
CA ILE A 459 10.33 -0.59 37.88
C ILE A 459 8.83 -0.65 38.12
N SER A 460 8.32 -1.87 38.24
CA SER A 460 6.94 -2.17 38.55
C SER A 460 6.90 -2.88 39.90
N LEU A 461 6.16 -2.33 40.86
CA LEU A 461 6.12 -2.80 42.24
C LEU A 461 4.69 -3.13 42.67
N GLY A 462 4.59 -4.05 43.62
CA GLY A 462 3.35 -4.35 44.32
C GLY A 462 3.60 -4.84 45.74
N GLY A 463 2.65 -4.61 46.64
CA GLY A 463 2.84 -4.88 48.06
C GLY A 463 1.54 -4.82 48.84
N GLY A 464 1.53 -5.44 50.02
CA GLY A 464 0.37 -5.51 50.92
C GLY A 464 0.10 -4.23 51.73
N GLY A 465 0.57 -3.08 51.25
CA GLY A 465 0.56 -1.80 51.96
C GLY A 465 1.44 -0.74 51.30
N PRO A 466 1.67 0.41 51.96
CA PRO A 466 2.45 1.52 51.40
C PRO A 466 3.86 1.12 50.95
N ILE A 467 4.36 1.78 49.90
CA ILE A 467 5.64 1.48 49.23
C ILE A 467 6.42 2.77 49.02
N LYS A 468 7.72 2.75 49.30
CA LYS A 468 8.66 3.78 48.85
C LYS A 468 9.84 3.15 48.13
N ALA A 469 10.41 3.84 47.14
CA ALA A 469 11.63 3.38 46.49
C ALA A 469 12.61 4.55 46.27
N TRP A 470 13.90 4.23 46.39
CA TRP A 470 15.01 5.15 46.18
C TRP A 470 16.03 4.54 45.25
N ILE A 471 16.69 5.38 44.45
CA ILE A 471 17.89 5.04 43.70
C ILE A 471 19.01 5.97 44.12
N ASN A 472 20.16 5.42 44.53
CA ASN A 472 21.30 6.21 44.99
C ASN A 472 20.95 7.25 46.09
N GLY A 473 19.98 6.91 46.96
CA GLY A 473 19.47 7.80 48.01
C GLY A 473 18.41 8.83 47.55
N GLN A 474 18.13 8.96 46.25
CA GLN A 474 17.07 9.82 45.73
C GLN A 474 15.73 9.07 45.71
N LEU A 475 14.69 9.65 46.32
CA LEU A 475 13.34 9.11 46.29
C LEU A 475 12.76 9.19 44.86
N VAL A 476 12.31 8.06 44.33
CA VAL A 476 11.72 7.94 42.97
C VAL A 476 10.26 7.50 42.97
N LEU A 477 9.77 6.99 44.11
CA LEU A 477 8.40 6.55 44.27
C LEU A 477 7.95 6.66 45.73
N GLU A 478 6.74 7.16 45.93
CA GLU A 478 5.99 7.07 47.18
C GLU A 478 4.53 6.73 46.86
N ASN A 479 4.05 5.61 47.41
CA ASN A 479 2.66 5.22 47.36
C ASN A 479 2.17 4.93 48.78
N LYS A 480 1.13 5.65 49.22
CA LYS A 480 0.56 5.51 50.57
C LYS A 480 -0.67 4.59 50.61
N GLU A 481 -1.06 4.00 49.49
CA GLU A 481 -2.22 3.12 49.44
C GLU A 481 -2.01 1.81 50.21
N GLN A 482 -3.07 1.38 50.91
CA GLN A 482 -3.12 0.13 51.65
C GLN A 482 -4.08 -0.85 50.97
N ARG A 483 -3.55 -1.91 50.35
CA ARG A 483 -4.31 -2.88 49.57
C ARG A 483 -3.63 -4.25 49.54
N GLN A 484 -4.32 -5.28 49.07
CA GLN A 484 -3.74 -6.62 48.90
C GLN A 484 -2.62 -6.59 47.83
N PRO A 485 -1.54 -7.39 47.96
CA PRO A 485 -0.46 -7.40 46.98
C PRO A 485 -0.94 -7.90 45.61
N ALA A 486 -0.60 -7.18 44.54
CA ALA A 486 -0.85 -7.61 43.16
C ALA A 486 0.30 -7.13 42.25
N PRO A 487 0.54 -7.81 41.10
CA PRO A 487 1.45 -7.32 40.08
C PRO A 487 1.12 -5.89 39.62
N ASP A 488 2.14 -5.15 39.24
CA ASP A 488 2.05 -3.87 38.52
C ASP A 488 1.18 -2.78 39.15
N GLN A 489 1.10 -2.81 40.48
CA GLN A 489 0.31 -1.90 41.29
C GLN A 489 0.77 -0.45 41.20
N VAL A 490 2.09 -0.23 41.22
CA VAL A 490 2.71 1.07 41.07
C VAL A 490 3.95 0.95 40.23
N GLN A 491 4.24 2.00 39.44
CA GLN A 491 5.39 2.03 38.55
C GLN A 491 6.20 3.30 38.81
N ALA A 492 7.52 3.19 38.62
CA ALA A 492 8.42 4.33 38.76
C ALA A 492 9.52 4.28 37.71
N ARG A 493 9.94 5.46 37.25
CA ARG A 493 11.16 5.63 36.46
C ARG A 493 12.35 5.77 37.41
N VAL A 494 13.38 4.98 37.14
CA VAL A 494 14.61 4.92 37.92
C VAL A 494 15.75 5.45 37.04
N PRO A 495 16.28 6.65 37.30
CA PRO A 495 17.48 7.14 36.61
C PRO A 495 18.69 6.30 37.04
N LEU A 496 19.51 5.92 36.07
CA LEU A 496 20.74 5.15 36.26
C LEU A 496 21.94 5.98 35.84
N LYS A 497 23.01 5.89 36.63
CA LYS A 497 24.35 6.36 36.29
C LYS A 497 25.22 5.21 35.80
N GLN A 498 26.16 5.50 34.92
CA GLN A 498 27.18 4.54 34.51
C GLN A 498 27.88 3.96 35.76
N GLY A 499 28.00 2.64 35.79
CA GLY A 499 28.53 1.90 36.94
C GLY A 499 27.45 1.53 37.95
N LYS A 500 27.78 1.62 39.24
CA LYS A 500 26.98 1.06 40.33
C LYS A 500 25.84 2.00 40.72
N ASN A 501 24.62 1.45 40.84
CA ASN A 501 23.45 2.13 41.38
C ASN A 501 22.82 1.28 42.49
N ASP A 502 22.42 1.90 43.60
CA ASP A 502 21.83 1.22 44.75
C ASP A 502 20.31 1.47 44.79
N LEU A 503 19.53 0.42 44.53
CA LEU A 503 18.07 0.43 44.59
C LEU A 503 17.63 -0.03 45.98
N LEU A 504 16.88 0.82 46.67
CA LEU A 504 16.29 0.53 47.98
C LEU A 504 14.77 0.62 47.88
N ILE A 505 14.05 -0.38 48.36
CA ILE A 505 12.59 -0.43 48.36
C ILE A 505 12.10 -0.71 49.77
N LYS A 506 11.17 0.10 50.24
CA LYS A 506 10.48 -0.03 51.52
C LYS A 506 9.08 -0.58 51.31
N TYR A 507 8.76 -1.66 52.01
CA TYR A 507 7.40 -2.18 52.09
C TYR A 507 6.88 -2.05 53.52
N CYS A 508 5.74 -1.38 53.66
CA CYS A 508 5.06 -1.20 54.93
C CYS A 508 3.86 -2.16 54.99
N TYR A 509 3.94 -3.15 55.87
CA TYR A 509 2.92 -4.18 56.02
C TYR A 509 2.01 -3.91 57.22
N VAL A 510 0.78 -4.34 57.05
CA VAL A 510 -0.33 -4.28 58.01
C VAL A 510 -1.01 -5.65 58.05
N GLN A 511 -1.52 -6.05 59.22
CA GLN A 511 -2.28 -7.29 59.56
C GLN A 511 -2.24 -8.54 58.63
N SER A 512 -2.50 -8.45 57.33
CA SER A 512 -2.57 -9.58 56.38
C SER A 512 -1.64 -9.50 55.15
N GLY A 513 -1.01 -8.35 54.87
CA GLY A 513 -0.09 -8.20 53.72
C GLY A 513 1.28 -8.80 54.01
N ARG A 514 1.68 -9.88 53.32
CA ARG A 514 2.99 -10.55 53.53
C ARG A 514 3.75 -10.85 52.25
N SER A 515 3.47 -10.10 51.19
CA SER A 515 4.09 -10.32 49.88
C SER A 515 4.54 -9.02 49.23
N ALA A 516 5.58 -9.13 48.43
CA ALA A 516 6.11 -8.09 47.57
C ALA A 516 6.12 -8.56 46.11
N TYR A 517 6.13 -7.61 45.18
CA TYR A 517 6.31 -7.82 43.75
C TYR A 517 7.29 -6.78 43.22
N PHE A 518 8.18 -7.22 42.33
CA PHE A 518 9.12 -6.39 41.60
C PHE A 518 9.29 -6.92 40.18
N LYS A 519 9.21 -6.06 39.18
CA LYS A 519 9.57 -6.36 37.79
C LYS A 519 10.27 -5.16 37.17
N PRO A 520 11.53 -5.29 36.72
CA PRO A 520 12.18 -4.24 35.97
C PRO A 520 11.80 -4.34 34.48
N THR A 521 11.74 -3.19 33.81
CA THR A 521 11.59 -3.07 32.37
C THR A 521 12.56 -2.01 31.89
N LEU A 522 13.51 -2.38 31.03
CA LEU A 522 14.34 -1.39 30.35
C LEU A 522 13.49 -0.68 29.30
N PRO A 523 13.58 0.66 29.17
CA PRO A 523 12.94 1.35 28.06
C PRO A 523 13.48 0.78 26.74
N GLU A 524 12.59 0.55 25.79
CA GLU A 524 13.00 0.30 24.41
C GLU A 524 13.86 1.47 23.94
N ALA A 525 14.84 1.19 23.09
CA ALA A 525 15.62 2.25 22.46
C ALA A 525 14.64 3.24 21.81
N PRO A 526 14.79 4.56 22.04
CA PRO A 526 13.93 5.52 21.37
C PRO A 526 14.04 5.28 19.87
N MET A 527 12.93 5.27 19.15
CA MET A 527 12.99 5.10 17.70
C MET A 527 13.90 6.18 17.09
N VAL A 528 14.69 5.78 16.09
CA VAL A 528 15.43 6.73 15.26
C VAL A 528 14.40 7.67 14.62
N LYS A 529 14.38 8.93 15.06
CA LYS A 529 13.63 9.95 14.33
C LYS A 529 14.41 10.24 13.05
N PHE A 530 13.88 9.76 11.93
CA PHE A 530 14.38 10.15 10.62
C PHE A 530 14.13 11.63 10.36
N PHE A 531 13.11 12.22 10.98
CA PHE A 531 12.67 13.57 10.68
C PHE A 531 12.57 14.48 11.90
N GLY A 532 13.06 15.72 11.74
CA GLY A 532 12.90 16.80 12.71
C GLY A 532 12.08 17.95 12.12
N ASP A 533 11.14 18.51 12.90
CA ASP A 533 10.36 19.67 12.47
C ASP A 533 11.22 20.94 12.49
N VAL A 534 11.44 21.55 11.33
CA VAL A 534 12.21 22.79 11.17
C VAL A 534 11.34 23.96 10.70
N SER A 535 10.00 23.79 10.72
CA SER A 535 9.06 24.75 10.13
C SER A 535 9.26 26.18 10.63
N ASP A 536 9.42 26.37 11.94
CA ASP A 536 9.65 27.70 12.53
C ASP A 536 10.97 28.31 12.06
N ALA A 537 12.03 27.50 11.98
CA ALA A 537 13.36 27.94 11.57
C ALA A 537 13.40 28.39 10.12
N VAL A 538 12.55 27.82 9.26
CA VAL A 538 12.48 28.16 7.82
C VAL A 538 11.38 29.17 7.47
N GLY A 539 10.75 29.79 8.48
CA GLY A 539 9.68 30.77 8.27
C GLY A 539 8.34 30.16 7.83
N LEU A 540 8.17 28.85 7.97
CA LEU A 540 6.89 28.13 7.81
C LEU A 540 6.20 27.85 9.16
N GLY A 541 6.63 28.54 10.22
CA GLY A 541 5.99 28.45 11.53
C GLY A 541 4.63 29.13 11.61
N PRO A 542 3.90 29.02 12.76
CA PRO A 542 2.65 29.73 13.01
C PRO A 542 2.74 31.26 12.93
N ALA A 543 3.94 31.82 13.07
CA ALA A 543 4.20 33.26 12.90
C ALA A 543 4.72 33.63 11.50
N GLY A 544 4.92 32.64 10.63
CA GLY A 544 5.50 32.79 9.30
C GLY A 544 4.48 32.62 8.17
N LEU A 545 4.98 32.24 7.00
CA LEU A 545 4.19 32.06 5.77
C LEU A 545 3.09 31.01 5.91
N ALA A 546 3.30 29.97 6.73
CA ALA A 546 2.31 28.92 6.93
C ALA A 546 0.99 29.44 7.53
N SER A 547 1.01 30.53 8.29
CA SER A 547 -0.21 31.12 8.86
C SER A 547 -1.16 31.74 7.81
N GLN A 548 -0.65 31.99 6.60
CA GLN A 548 -1.33 32.83 5.61
C GLN A 548 -2.13 32.03 4.59
N PHE A 549 -1.91 30.71 4.48
CA PHE A 549 -2.42 29.92 3.36
C PHE A 549 -3.09 28.62 3.81
N LYS A 550 -4.25 28.33 3.21
CA LYS A 550 -4.88 27.02 3.28
C LYS A 550 -4.52 26.25 2.02
N ALA A 551 -3.63 25.28 2.15
CA ALA A 551 -3.09 24.55 1.02
C ALA A 551 -3.94 23.30 0.70
N SER A 552 -4.03 22.99 -0.58
CA SER A 552 -4.79 21.89 -1.19
C SER A 552 -3.89 20.96 -2.02
N HIS A 553 -2.81 21.49 -2.59
CA HIS A 553 -1.77 20.75 -3.29
C HIS A 553 -0.46 21.53 -3.24
N LEU A 554 0.64 20.83 -3.49
CA LEU A 554 1.99 21.40 -3.61
C LEU A 554 2.56 20.97 -4.96
N LEU A 555 3.13 21.92 -5.71
CA LEU A 555 3.98 21.63 -6.86
C LEU A 555 5.39 22.14 -6.59
N ILE A 556 6.37 21.34 -6.96
CA ILE A 556 7.79 21.59 -6.74
C ILE A 556 8.47 21.74 -8.09
N ALA A 557 9.24 22.83 -8.26
CA ALA A 557 10.05 23.08 -9.44
C ALA A 557 11.13 24.12 -9.13
N ASP A 558 12.25 24.11 -9.84
CA ASP A 558 13.21 25.22 -9.81
C ASP A 558 12.80 26.26 -10.87
N VAL A 559 12.00 27.25 -10.46
CA VAL A 559 11.36 28.19 -11.40
C VAL A 559 12.30 29.33 -11.80
N ASN A 560 13.30 29.62 -10.97
CA ASN A 560 14.27 30.67 -11.23
C ASN A 560 15.66 30.15 -11.64
N ALA A 561 15.81 28.83 -11.82
CA ALA A 561 17.05 28.15 -12.18
C ALA A 561 18.20 28.42 -11.20
N ASP A 562 17.90 28.60 -9.90
CA ASP A 562 18.91 28.85 -8.86
C ASP A 562 19.44 27.56 -8.20
N GLY A 563 18.94 26.41 -8.64
CA GLY A 563 19.30 25.08 -8.14
C GLY A 563 18.52 24.66 -6.89
N ARG A 564 17.58 25.47 -6.40
CA ARG A 564 16.69 25.12 -5.29
C ARG A 564 15.28 24.81 -5.78
N GLN A 565 14.59 24.01 -4.98
CA GLN A 565 13.22 23.60 -5.26
C GLN A 565 12.24 24.64 -4.72
N ASP A 566 11.67 25.44 -5.62
CA ASP A 566 10.59 26.39 -5.32
C ASP A 566 9.24 25.66 -5.20
N VAL A 567 8.27 26.35 -4.59
CA VAL A 567 6.97 25.76 -4.24
C VAL A 567 5.83 26.62 -4.75
N LEU A 568 5.00 26.04 -5.62
CA LEU A 568 3.65 26.56 -5.87
C LEU A 568 2.68 25.91 -4.88
N VAL A 569 2.16 26.73 -3.97
CA VAL A 569 1.17 26.32 -2.98
C VAL A 569 -0.21 26.51 -3.57
N GLY A 570 -0.92 25.41 -3.77
CA GLY A 570 -2.27 25.41 -4.30
C GLY A 570 -3.29 25.71 -3.22
N GLY A 571 -4.00 26.84 -3.32
CA GLY A 571 -5.01 27.25 -2.34
C GLY A 571 -5.38 28.73 -2.53
N GLY A 572 -6.66 29.08 -2.54
CA GLY A 572 -7.06 30.42 -2.98
C GLY A 572 -6.67 30.69 -4.44
N ARG A 573 -5.94 31.77 -4.74
CA ARG A 573 -5.54 32.10 -6.13
C ARG A 573 -4.21 31.46 -6.58
N GLY A 574 -3.56 30.66 -5.72
CA GLY A 574 -2.21 30.14 -5.91
C GLY A 574 -1.15 31.08 -5.34
N VAL A 575 -0.13 30.51 -4.69
CA VAL A 575 0.96 31.29 -4.07
C VAL A 575 2.30 30.70 -4.46
N MET A 576 3.14 31.52 -5.07
CA MET A 576 4.49 31.14 -5.46
C MET A 576 5.48 31.48 -4.33
N LEU A 577 6.22 30.49 -3.87
CA LEU A 577 7.28 30.61 -2.87
C LEU A 577 8.61 30.23 -3.50
N LEU A 578 9.55 31.17 -3.53
CA LEU A 578 10.93 30.89 -3.92
C LEU A 578 11.71 30.36 -2.72
N ALA A 579 12.45 29.27 -2.92
CA ALA A 579 13.34 28.73 -1.93
C ALA A 579 14.58 29.63 -1.74
N THR A 580 15.06 29.69 -0.51
CA THR A 580 16.27 30.40 -0.11
C THR A 580 17.10 29.46 0.77
N PRO A 581 18.40 29.75 1.01
CA PRO A 581 19.23 28.90 1.87
C PRO A 581 18.68 28.67 3.28
N THR A 582 17.81 29.56 3.77
CA THR A 582 17.31 29.55 5.15
C THR A 582 15.78 29.43 5.25
N GLY A 583 15.07 29.25 4.13
CA GLY A 583 13.61 29.18 4.13
C GLY A 583 12.98 29.59 2.81
N PHE A 584 11.83 30.27 2.86
CA PHE A 584 11.06 30.62 1.66
C PHE A 584 10.70 32.10 1.62
N THR A 585 10.64 32.67 0.41
CA THR A 585 10.12 34.02 0.17
C THR A 585 8.94 33.96 -0.78
N GLN A 586 7.83 34.59 -0.41
CA GLN A 586 6.67 34.70 -1.29
C GLN A 586 6.93 35.71 -2.42
N VAL A 587 6.57 35.33 -3.66
CA VAL A 587 6.54 36.26 -4.79
C VAL A 587 5.25 37.07 -4.74
N ALA A 588 5.36 38.35 -4.36
CA ALA A 588 4.23 39.27 -4.39
C ALA A 588 3.79 39.55 -5.83
N ALA A 589 2.47 39.55 -6.07
CA ALA A 589 1.88 39.78 -7.38
C ALA A 589 2.52 38.89 -8.48
N SER A 590 2.61 37.59 -8.21
CA SER A 590 3.18 36.60 -9.15
C SER A 590 2.40 36.51 -10.47
N GLY A 591 1.21 37.11 -10.59
CA GLY A 591 0.34 37.00 -11.76
C GLY A 591 -0.39 35.66 -11.88
N ILE A 592 -0.16 34.73 -10.96
CA ILE A 592 -0.93 33.49 -10.85
C ILE A 592 -2.31 33.80 -10.28
N GLU A 593 -3.34 33.49 -11.05
CA GLU A 593 -4.72 33.63 -10.62
C GLU A 593 -5.61 32.54 -11.22
N TYR A 594 -6.15 31.68 -10.33
CA TYR A 594 -7.12 30.67 -10.71
C TYR A 594 -8.14 30.38 -9.60
N THR A 595 -9.26 29.76 -9.99
CA THR A 595 -10.33 29.35 -9.08
C THR A 595 -10.03 27.97 -8.47
N PRO A 596 -10.00 27.82 -7.13
CA PRO A 596 -9.91 26.51 -6.48
C PRO A 596 -11.07 25.61 -6.88
N ALA A 597 -10.76 24.45 -7.44
CA ALA A 597 -11.78 23.53 -7.92
C ALA A 597 -11.37 22.05 -7.90
N GLY A 598 -10.37 21.69 -7.08
CA GLY A 598 -9.78 20.34 -7.13
C GLY A 598 -9.07 20.10 -8.47
N VAL A 599 -8.34 21.13 -8.91
CA VAL A 599 -7.55 21.14 -10.14
C VAL A 599 -6.07 21.07 -9.79
N THR A 600 -5.30 20.38 -10.63
CA THR A 600 -3.85 20.23 -10.48
C THR A 600 -3.17 20.94 -11.65
N PRO A 601 -2.52 22.10 -11.41
CA PRO A 601 -1.66 22.75 -12.40
C PRO A 601 -0.47 21.85 -12.81
N ALA A 602 0.30 22.28 -13.83
CA ALA A 602 1.62 21.72 -14.11
C ALA A 602 2.57 22.80 -14.64
N PHE A 603 3.84 22.69 -14.27
CA PHE A 603 4.94 23.45 -14.86
C PHE A 603 5.45 22.78 -16.14
N GLY A 604 5.86 23.59 -17.12
CA GLY A 604 6.53 23.13 -18.33
C GLY A 604 6.90 24.30 -19.22
N ASP A 605 7.87 24.13 -20.12
CA ASP A 605 8.25 25.16 -21.10
C ASP A 605 7.44 24.94 -22.38
N PHE A 606 6.28 25.61 -22.51
CA PHE A 606 5.44 25.40 -23.70
C PHE A 606 5.86 26.26 -24.89
N ASN A 607 6.64 27.32 -24.67
CA ASN A 607 6.96 28.30 -25.70
C ASN A 607 8.41 28.17 -26.22
N GLY A 608 9.24 27.37 -25.54
CA GLY A 608 10.63 27.08 -25.92
C GLY A 608 11.64 28.14 -25.52
N ASP A 609 11.31 29.05 -24.60
CA ASP A 609 12.21 30.12 -24.14
C ASP A 609 13.16 29.69 -23.01
N GLY A 610 13.06 28.43 -22.56
CA GLY A 610 13.89 27.87 -21.51
C GLY A 610 13.45 28.25 -20.09
N LYS A 611 12.27 28.88 -19.93
CA LYS A 611 11.70 29.23 -18.63
C LYS A 611 10.50 28.35 -18.35
N LEU A 612 10.25 28.09 -17.07
CA LEU A 612 9.07 27.32 -16.69
C LEU A 612 7.82 28.18 -16.79
N ASP A 613 6.90 27.76 -17.66
CA ASP A 613 5.54 28.27 -17.74
C ASP A 613 4.58 27.44 -16.88
N LEU A 614 3.34 27.91 -16.72
CA LEU A 614 2.33 27.26 -15.90
C LEU A 614 1.04 27.04 -16.70
N VAL A 615 0.55 25.79 -16.73
CA VAL A 615 -0.77 25.45 -17.27
C VAL A 615 -1.71 25.10 -16.12
N ILE A 616 -2.88 25.74 -16.10
CA ILE A 616 -3.87 25.59 -15.04
C ILE A 616 -5.19 25.11 -15.63
N PRO A 617 -5.57 23.83 -15.42
CA PRO A 617 -6.89 23.36 -15.81
C PRO A 617 -7.97 23.98 -14.91
N GLN A 618 -9.15 24.23 -15.47
CA GLN A 618 -10.29 24.83 -14.78
C GLN A 618 -11.61 24.15 -15.17
N LYS A 619 -12.64 24.36 -14.35
CA LYS A 619 -14.00 23.84 -14.60
C LYS A 619 -14.62 24.29 -15.92
N THR A 620 -14.12 25.37 -16.52
CA THR A 620 -14.68 26.00 -17.72
C THR A 620 -13.61 26.29 -18.78
N GLY A 621 -12.46 25.64 -18.74
CA GLY A 621 -11.36 25.88 -19.69
C GLY A 621 -9.98 25.66 -19.08
N VAL A 622 -8.97 26.28 -19.66
CA VAL A 622 -7.58 26.16 -19.24
C VAL A 622 -6.91 27.53 -19.32
N LYS A 623 -6.04 27.85 -18.36
CA LYS A 623 -5.18 29.03 -18.40
C LYS A 623 -3.75 28.64 -18.71
N LEU A 624 -3.08 29.43 -19.54
CA LEU A 624 -1.66 29.32 -19.83
C LEU A 624 -0.99 30.61 -19.39
N LEU A 625 -0.03 30.49 -18.49
CA LEU A 625 0.73 31.62 -17.98
C LEU A 625 2.20 31.47 -18.34
N ALA A 626 2.75 32.43 -19.07
CA ALA A 626 4.16 32.44 -19.45
C ALA A 626 5.02 32.95 -18.29
N GLY A 627 6.08 32.21 -17.94
CA GLY A 627 6.97 32.51 -16.82
C GLY A 627 8.07 33.50 -17.18
N ASP A 628 8.44 34.39 -16.25
CA ASP A 628 9.56 35.33 -16.45
C ASP A 628 10.93 34.75 -16.07
N GLY A 629 10.96 33.57 -15.43
CA GLY A 629 12.17 32.94 -14.87
C GLY A 629 12.59 33.53 -13.52
N ALA A 630 11.73 34.32 -12.88
CA ALA A 630 11.95 34.89 -11.55
C ALA A 630 10.73 34.67 -10.63
N GLY A 631 9.83 33.76 -11.01
CA GLY A 631 8.64 33.39 -10.25
C GLY A 631 7.40 34.25 -10.53
N LYS A 632 7.41 35.10 -11.55
CA LYS A 632 6.20 35.80 -12.03
C LYS A 632 5.72 35.23 -13.37
N PHE A 633 4.42 35.36 -13.59
CA PHE A 633 3.70 34.73 -14.68
C PHE A 633 2.74 35.71 -15.34
N ALA A 634 2.68 35.71 -16.67
CA ALA A 634 1.77 36.53 -17.45
C ALA A 634 0.70 35.65 -18.12
N ASP A 635 -0.58 35.99 -17.97
CA ASP A 635 -1.67 35.26 -18.64
C ASP A 635 -1.62 35.50 -20.16
N VAL A 636 -1.22 34.48 -20.90
CA VAL A 636 -1.09 34.50 -22.37
C VAL A 636 -2.23 33.73 -23.05
N THR A 637 -3.21 33.24 -22.28
CA THR A 637 -4.25 32.30 -22.72
C THR A 637 -4.91 32.72 -24.03
N ALA A 638 -5.26 34.00 -24.19
CA ALA A 638 -5.94 34.52 -25.37
C ALA A 638 -5.21 34.28 -26.70
N ASN A 639 -3.88 34.11 -26.67
CA ASN A 639 -3.04 33.98 -27.86
C ASN A 639 -2.53 32.56 -28.10
N THR A 640 -3.05 31.56 -27.38
CA THR A 640 -2.49 30.19 -27.39
C THR A 640 -3.17 29.24 -28.37
N GLY A 641 -4.15 29.72 -29.15
CA GLY A 641 -4.90 28.88 -30.09
C GLY A 641 -5.98 28.06 -29.39
N ALA A 642 -5.95 26.73 -29.53
CA ALA A 642 -7.00 25.84 -29.00
C ALA A 642 -7.35 26.08 -27.51
N PRO A 643 -6.38 26.24 -26.57
CA PRO A 643 -6.68 26.50 -25.16
C PRO A 643 -7.55 27.74 -24.93
N ALA A 644 -7.40 28.80 -25.74
CA ALA A 644 -8.14 30.06 -25.61
C ALA A 644 -9.65 29.91 -25.77
N THR A 645 -10.08 28.89 -26.53
CA THR A 645 -11.49 28.64 -26.86
C THR A 645 -12.02 27.33 -26.29
N LEU A 646 -11.15 26.55 -25.65
CA LEU A 646 -11.48 25.23 -25.14
C LEU A 646 -12.39 25.32 -23.91
N SER A 647 -13.48 24.58 -23.92
CA SER A 647 -14.41 24.48 -22.79
C SER A 647 -14.55 23.03 -22.34
N GLY A 648 -14.52 22.84 -21.03
CA GLY A 648 -14.58 21.54 -20.39
C GLY A 648 -14.28 21.66 -18.91
N ASN A 649 -14.71 20.67 -18.14
CA ASN A 649 -14.43 20.58 -16.70
C ASN A 649 -13.09 19.88 -16.50
N PHE A 650 -12.01 20.63 -16.76
CA PHE A 650 -10.65 20.10 -16.69
C PHE A 650 -10.15 20.11 -15.25
N THR A 651 -9.52 19.00 -14.85
CA THR A 651 -9.08 18.75 -13.48
C THR A 651 -7.58 18.55 -13.36
N SER A 652 -6.93 18.11 -14.42
CA SER A 652 -5.51 17.77 -14.43
C SER A 652 -4.93 18.01 -15.80
N VAL A 653 -3.62 18.21 -15.83
CA VAL A 653 -2.83 18.39 -17.04
C VAL A 653 -1.49 17.67 -16.87
N ALA A 654 -0.97 17.11 -17.96
CA ALA A 654 0.41 16.64 -18.04
C ALA A 654 1.06 17.16 -19.33
N PHE A 655 2.35 17.48 -19.23
CA PHE A 655 3.21 17.81 -20.36
C PHE A 655 3.93 16.55 -20.86
N GLY A 656 4.03 16.39 -22.18
CA GLY A 656 4.83 15.30 -22.75
C GLY A 656 4.89 15.34 -24.26
N ASP A 657 6.02 14.91 -24.82
CA ASP A 657 6.17 14.71 -26.26
C ASP A 657 5.55 13.37 -26.68
N VAL A 658 4.22 13.33 -26.79
CA VAL A 658 3.46 12.09 -27.04
C VAL A 658 3.56 11.58 -28.48
N ASN A 659 4.35 12.22 -29.33
CA ASN A 659 4.55 11.83 -30.73
C ASN A 659 6.01 11.99 -31.19
N SER A 660 6.94 12.11 -30.24
CA SER A 660 8.38 12.11 -30.48
C SER A 660 8.84 13.18 -31.49
N ARG A 661 8.20 14.36 -31.51
CA ARG A 661 8.56 15.48 -32.40
C ARG A 661 9.48 16.52 -31.73
N GLY A 662 9.88 16.29 -30.48
CA GLY A 662 10.69 17.19 -29.68
C GLY A 662 9.91 18.39 -29.13
N LYS A 663 8.58 18.33 -29.07
CA LYS A 663 7.72 19.41 -28.55
C LYS A 663 6.79 18.86 -27.49
N GLN A 664 6.70 19.51 -26.34
CA GLN A 664 5.83 19.07 -25.25
C GLN A 664 4.37 19.43 -25.56
N ASP A 665 3.55 18.41 -25.81
CA ASP A 665 2.10 18.52 -25.96
C ASP A 665 1.42 18.53 -24.57
N LEU A 666 0.14 18.90 -24.53
CA LEU A 666 -0.68 18.90 -23.30
C LEU A 666 -1.74 17.81 -23.36
N VAL A 667 -1.81 16.98 -22.32
CA VAL A 667 -2.93 16.05 -22.11
C VAL A 667 -3.77 16.53 -20.92
N LEU A 668 -5.04 16.84 -21.17
CA LEU A 668 -5.98 17.34 -20.16
C LEU A 668 -6.95 16.25 -19.72
N GLY A 669 -7.03 16.05 -18.41
CA GLY A 669 -8.04 15.20 -17.77
C GLY A 669 -9.36 15.97 -17.60
N CYS A 670 -10.48 15.35 -17.98
CA CYS A 670 -11.79 15.99 -17.96
C CYS A 670 -12.84 15.17 -17.17
N LEU A 671 -13.60 15.85 -16.32
CA LEU A 671 -14.77 15.29 -15.65
C LEU A 671 -16.02 15.45 -16.52
N ARG A 672 -16.79 14.37 -16.67
CA ARG A 672 -18.05 14.33 -17.44
C ARG A 672 -17.89 14.76 -18.90
N GLY A 673 -16.68 14.69 -19.43
CA GLY A 673 -16.35 14.97 -20.83
C GLY A 673 -15.14 14.16 -21.28
N PRO A 674 -14.79 14.20 -22.57
CA PRO A 674 -13.62 13.51 -23.07
C PRO A 674 -12.34 14.20 -22.56
N ASN A 675 -11.26 13.45 -22.39
CA ASN A 675 -9.93 14.03 -22.21
C ASN A 675 -9.53 14.79 -23.48
N ARG A 676 -8.52 15.67 -23.40
CA ARG A 676 -8.02 16.42 -24.57
C ARG A 676 -6.54 16.20 -24.77
N LEU A 677 -6.13 16.15 -26.03
CA LEU A 677 -4.73 16.23 -26.44
C LEU A 677 -4.55 17.51 -27.24
N LEU A 678 -3.78 18.47 -26.70
CA LEU A 678 -3.47 19.72 -27.37
C LEU A 678 -2.03 19.65 -27.87
N ARG A 679 -1.88 19.69 -29.19
CA ARG A 679 -0.61 19.57 -29.89
C ARG A 679 0.10 20.92 -29.91
N ASN A 680 1.32 20.96 -29.38
CA ASN A 680 2.15 22.15 -29.33
C ASN A 680 2.82 22.41 -30.69
N LYS A 681 2.70 23.65 -31.18
CA LYS A 681 3.35 24.09 -32.42
C LYS A 681 4.77 24.60 -32.19
N GLY A 682 5.20 24.77 -30.95
CA GLY A 682 6.53 25.21 -30.56
C GLY A 682 6.74 26.73 -30.63
N ASP A 683 5.66 27.48 -30.75
CA ASP A 683 5.63 28.96 -30.75
C ASP A 683 4.72 29.50 -29.63
N GLY A 684 4.41 28.66 -28.64
CA GLY A 684 3.44 28.96 -27.58
C GLY A 684 1.97 28.77 -27.99
N THR A 685 1.70 28.32 -29.22
CA THR A 685 0.34 28.01 -29.68
C THR A 685 0.08 26.51 -29.81
N PHE A 686 -1.20 26.13 -29.69
CA PHE A 686 -1.65 24.75 -29.69
C PHE A 686 -2.81 24.52 -30.66
N THR A 687 -2.88 23.31 -31.21
CA THR A 687 -4.02 22.79 -31.98
C THR A 687 -4.66 21.63 -31.22
N ASP A 688 -6.00 21.55 -31.20
CA ASP A 688 -6.68 20.39 -30.64
C ASP A 688 -6.49 19.18 -31.57
N ALA A 689 -5.81 18.14 -31.07
CA ALA A 689 -5.54 16.89 -31.78
C ALA A 689 -6.28 15.71 -31.14
N THR A 690 -7.29 15.99 -30.32
CA THR A 690 -8.04 14.98 -29.54
C THR A 690 -8.68 13.91 -30.43
N ASP A 691 -9.31 14.33 -31.53
CA ASP A 691 -9.99 13.41 -32.45
C ASP A 691 -9.01 12.66 -33.35
N ASP A 692 -7.86 13.28 -33.68
CA ASP A 692 -6.80 12.63 -34.46
C ASP A 692 -6.37 11.31 -33.80
N VAL A 693 -6.18 11.33 -32.47
CA VAL A 693 -5.74 10.15 -31.69
C VAL A 693 -6.88 9.27 -31.20
N GLY A 694 -8.14 9.67 -31.42
CA GLY A 694 -9.33 8.97 -30.94
C GLY A 694 -9.65 9.19 -29.45
N LEU A 695 -8.98 10.11 -28.76
CA LEU A 695 -9.20 10.38 -27.33
C LEU A 695 -10.59 10.99 -27.05
N GLY A 696 -11.21 11.60 -28.08
CA GLY A 696 -12.57 12.16 -28.02
C GLY A 696 -13.68 11.10 -27.96
N GLN A 697 -13.38 9.83 -28.24
CA GLN A 697 -14.38 8.77 -28.36
C GLN A 697 -14.88 8.22 -27.01
N ARG A 698 -14.27 8.61 -25.88
CA ARG A 698 -14.57 8.04 -24.55
C ARG A 698 -14.56 9.09 -23.44
N ILE A 699 -15.47 8.94 -22.49
CA ILE A 699 -15.55 9.75 -21.27
C ILE A 699 -14.90 8.98 -20.12
N PHE A 700 -13.78 9.50 -19.61
CA PHE A 700 -12.97 8.84 -18.58
C PHE A 700 -13.22 9.38 -17.16
N ASN A 701 -13.93 10.50 -16.99
CA ASN A 701 -14.10 11.14 -15.67
C ASN A 701 -12.76 11.30 -14.94
N THR A 702 -11.77 11.84 -15.65
CA THR A 702 -10.38 11.90 -15.19
C THR A 702 -10.19 12.97 -14.13
N ARG A 703 -9.37 12.67 -13.13
CA ARG A 703 -8.94 13.55 -12.05
C ARG A 703 -7.42 13.73 -12.00
N GLY A 704 -6.67 12.71 -12.42
CA GLY A 704 -5.22 12.77 -12.58
C GLY A 704 -4.78 12.23 -13.93
N VAL A 705 -3.77 12.85 -14.52
CA VAL A 705 -3.10 12.42 -15.76
C VAL A 705 -1.63 12.22 -15.46
N SER A 706 -1.04 11.14 -15.96
CA SER A 706 0.41 10.95 -16.00
C SER A 706 0.82 10.44 -17.37
N LEU A 707 1.99 10.88 -17.83
CA LEU A 707 2.59 10.49 -19.11
C LEU A 707 3.91 9.80 -18.83
N VAL A 708 4.05 8.56 -19.27
CA VAL A 708 5.27 7.78 -19.05
C VAL A 708 5.37 6.65 -20.07
N ASP A 709 6.58 6.35 -20.53
CA ASP A 709 6.87 5.24 -21.43
C ASP A 709 6.85 3.91 -20.64
N LEU A 710 5.72 3.21 -20.63
CA LEU A 710 5.49 1.98 -19.83
C LEU A 710 6.05 0.74 -20.53
N ASN A 711 6.07 0.74 -21.86
CA ASN A 711 6.48 -0.40 -22.68
C ASN A 711 7.91 -0.27 -23.24
N ARG A 712 8.56 0.88 -23.00
CA ARG A 712 9.92 1.24 -23.43
C ARG A 712 10.07 1.31 -24.95
N ASP A 713 9.02 1.74 -25.65
CA ASP A 713 9.05 1.93 -27.10
C ASP A 713 9.53 3.33 -27.52
N GLY A 714 9.83 4.20 -26.56
CA GLY A 714 10.30 5.56 -26.78
C GLY A 714 9.19 6.59 -26.97
N VAL A 715 7.92 6.20 -26.81
CA VAL A 715 6.76 7.09 -26.83
C VAL A 715 6.08 7.08 -25.47
N LEU A 716 5.62 8.25 -25.02
CA LEU A 716 4.93 8.37 -23.75
C LEU A 716 3.52 7.76 -23.85
N ASP A 717 3.22 6.86 -22.92
CA ASP A 717 1.88 6.29 -22.70
C ASP A 717 1.06 7.17 -21.75
N MET A 718 -0.26 6.98 -21.74
CA MET A 718 -1.17 7.81 -20.97
C MET A 718 -1.83 7.03 -19.85
N ILE A 719 -1.74 7.53 -18.61
CA ILE A 719 -2.43 6.97 -17.44
C ILE A 719 -3.45 7.99 -16.94
N PHE A 720 -4.68 7.53 -16.71
CA PHE A 720 -5.81 8.32 -16.23
C PHE A 720 -6.36 7.76 -14.92
N SER A 721 -6.29 8.56 -13.86
CA SER A 721 -6.93 8.27 -12.57
C SER A 721 -8.37 8.79 -12.62
N ASN A 722 -9.33 7.89 -12.50
CA ASN A 722 -10.73 8.19 -12.83
C ASN A 722 -11.63 8.19 -11.60
N GLU A 723 -12.63 9.07 -11.62
CA GLU A 723 -13.67 9.17 -10.61
C GLU A 723 -14.87 8.26 -10.96
N GLY A 724 -15.26 7.42 -10.00
CA GLY A 724 -16.48 6.62 -10.10
C GLY A 724 -16.44 5.47 -11.11
N GLN A 725 -15.27 5.20 -11.71
CA GLN A 725 -15.03 4.08 -12.63
C GLN A 725 -13.58 3.61 -12.53
N GLU A 726 -13.23 2.51 -13.21
CA GLU A 726 -11.85 2.04 -13.30
C GLU A 726 -10.93 3.15 -13.86
N SER A 727 -9.78 3.33 -13.20
CA SER A 727 -8.66 4.07 -13.78
C SER A 727 -8.18 3.34 -15.04
N ASN A 728 -7.53 4.03 -15.96
CA ASN A 728 -7.19 3.43 -17.25
C ASN A 728 -5.80 3.82 -17.69
N LEU A 729 -5.19 2.99 -18.52
CA LEU A 729 -4.01 3.35 -19.29
C LEU A 729 -4.25 3.09 -20.78
N LEU A 730 -3.55 3.86 -21.61
CA LEU A 730 -3.49 3.69 -23.05
C LEU A 730 -2.02 3.63 -23.47
N LEU A 731 -1.62 2.55 -24.13
CA LEU A 731 -0.31 2.49 -24.76
C LEU A 731 -0.37 3.26 -26.07
N SER A 732 0.51 4.24 -26.22
CA SER A 732 0.60 5.08 -27.41
C SER A 732 1.08 4.27 -28.62
N ASN A 733 0.77 4.76 -29.82
CA ASN A 733 1.26 4.17 -31.05
C ASN A 733 2.59 4.82 -31.45
N PRO A 734 3.70 4.05 -31.54
CA PRO A 734 5.00 4.59 -31.91
C PRO A 734 5.10 4.99 -33.39
N THR A 735 4.16 4.52 -34.22
CA THR A 735 4.11 4.92 -35.63
C THR A 735 3.46 6.30 -35.72
N PRO A 736 4.15 7.32 -36.27
CA PRO A 736 3.58 8.66 -36.41
C PRO A 736 2.25 8.56 -37.15
N MET A 737 1.18 9.11 -36.56
CA MET A 737 -0.06 9.28 -37.30
C MET A 737 0.27 10.11 -38.53
N ALA A 738 0.07 9.53 -39.72
CA ALA A 738 0.26 10.24 -40.96
C ALA A 738 -0.55 11.54 -40.89
N THR A 739 0.14 12.67 -40.97
CA THR A 739 -0.47 14.00 -41.03
C THR A 739 -1.54 13.98 -42.11
N ARG A 740 -2.81 14.11 -41.71
CA ARG A 740 -3.90 14.39 -42.64
C ARG A 740 -4.06 15.89 -42.79
#